data_AF-A0A8J5E8V8-F1
#
_entry.id   AF-A0A8J5E8V8-F1
#
_cell.length_a   1.000
_cell.length_b   1.000
_cell.length_c   1.000
_cell.angle_alpha   90.00
_cell.angle_beta   90.00
_cell.angle_gamma   90.00
#
_symmetry.space_group_name_H-M   'P 1'
#
loop_
_entity.id
_entity.type
_entity.pdbx_description
1 polymer ?
#
loop_
_entity_poly.entity_id
_entity_poly.type
_entity_poly.pdbx_seq_one_letter_code
_entity_poly.pdbx_strand_id
1 'polypeptide(L)'
;MAPYKLSQTLSGHEQDVKGVCFVDTDVVSCSRDTSVRKWHGKTSDAIYNGGGFMNALAAAPGGRLIAAGGQDKMIALIGDDTARFLVGHDNNVCALDLADDLVISGSWDKTAKVWCDGRVLYNLEGHDQAVWAVKIVSAKENVFLTASADKTIKLWHHAQCVATLTGHTDAVRGLALLDNGKFVSVSNDSTVKLWQLSSDFKSAKLLKTLDGHTSFVYSVAAIGGSEFVTTGEDRTARVWNSDGETLQVITLPCVSVWSGAAAQNSDIAVGGSDAKVRVFSRDPARFADAAEIEEFEATVANSAIGKDQVGDINKDKLPGPELLTKPGTKEGEVVMVKGNGIVEAHQWSASSSSWTKIGEVVDAPGGERKKMADDGKEYDYIFDVDVEEGQPALKLPYNANENVYAAAQRFIDAHELPQGYLEEIVQFIIKNTGGVNLGGDSGPAPDPYGGRYVPGGEVSGPTPSANVEAAPFPLTTPLFINTYNAAALGKGLDKFNASETAPLAADELSALKFALSKNELGPSLLPVVLKIVSSWSEPLLGLDILRLMAEKLGSPKPEVVSAVESAIASSKLAHKLMGVRFVVNSVAAKNAFPDVESVIDTVKTSLGDYKAEKLFGQYETAVATLLLDLAVNAYNGGNVEAAFGLLQSISEVWDKVGGNEAVFRLAVAAGTLFSLKSEEVASCYELFNYAGLVGRGYDELRLKKVMVNLTK
;
A
#
# COMPACT_ATOMS: atom_id res chain seq x y z
N MET A 1 -35.44 17.62 5.26
CA MET A 1 -35.44 16.27 4.66
C MET A 1 -35.54 15.24 5.77
N ALA A 2 -35.79 13.97 5.47
CA ALA A 2 -35.53 12.90 6.44
C ALA A 2 -34.01 12.78 6.67
N PRO A 3 -33.54 12.51 7.91
CA PRO A 3 -32.14 12.16 8.13
C PRO A 3 -31.84 10.78 7.55
N TYR A 4 -30.56 10.56 7.22
CA TYR A 4 -30.03 9.23 6.98
C TYR A 4 -30.06 8.41 8.27
N LYS A 5 -30.57 7.18 8.19
CA LYS A 5 -30.47 6.14 9.21
C LYS A 5 -29.77 4.91 8.66
N LEU A 6 -29.22 4.09 9.56
CA LEU A 6 -28.58 2.84 9.17
C LEU A 6 -29.56 1.97 8.38
N SER A 7 -29.09 1.47 7.25
CA SER A 7 -29.79 0.54 6.36
C SER A 7 -29.28 -0.88 6.55
N GLN A 8 -27.95 -1.05 6.55
CA GLN A 8 -27.27 -2.33 6.75
C GLN A 8 -25.86 -2.11 7.31
N THR A 9 -25.45 -2.93 8.28
CA THR A 9 -24.02 -3.15 8.57
C THR A 9 -23.53 -4.37 7.79
N LEU A 10 -22.46 -4.18 7.01
CA LEU A 10 -21.83 -5.18 6.16
C LEU A 10 -20.49 -5.58 6.78
N SER A 11 -20.35 -6.84 7.16
CA SER A 11 -19.16 -7.40 7.84
C SER A 11 -18.63 -8.59 7.03
N GLY A 12 -17.31 -8.71 6.90
CA GLY A 12 -16.68 -9.77 6.10
C GLY A 12 -15.33 -9.41 5.48
N HIS A 13 -14.95 -8.13 5.51
CA HIS A 13 -13.54 -7.76 5.41
C HIS A 13 -12.81 -8.04 6.74
N GLU A 14 -11.50 -8.23 6.68
CA GLU A 14 -10.64 -8.53 7.86
C GLU A 14 -9.77 -7.34 8.29
N GLN A 15 -9.69 -6.28 7.47
CA GLN A 15 -8.95 -5.03 7.76
C GLN A 15 -9.67 -3.80 7.19
N ASP A 16 -9.12 -2.60 7.43
CA ASP A 16 -9.62 -1.30 6.94
C ASP A 16 -10.24 -1.36 5.54
N VAL A 17 -11.48 -0.91 5.40
CA VAL A 17 -12.11 -0.75 4.08
C VAL A 17 -11.69 0.60 3.50
N LYS A 18 -10.88 0.58 2.43
CA LYS A 18 -10.23 1.77 1.85
C LYS A 18 -11.03 2.40 0.71
N GLY A 19 -11.78 1.59 -0.03
CA GLY A 19 -12.65 2.04 -1.12
C GLY A 19 -14.05 1.47 -0.98
N VAL A 20 -15.06 2.28 -1.28
CA VAL A 20 -16.44 1.84 -1.52
C VAL A 20 -16.98 2.50 -2.78
N CYS A 21 -17.81 1.79 -3.55
CA CYS A 21 -18.62 2.34 -4.63
C CYS A 21 -19.94 1.56 -4.75
N PHE A 22 -20.83 2.02 -5.63
CA PHE A 22 -22.07 1.32 -5.95
C PHE A 22 -22.06 0.77 -7.37
N VAL A 23 -22.61 -0.43 -7.53
CA VAL A 23 -22.96 -1.06 -8.80
C VAL A 23 -24.48 -1.25 -8.79
N ASP A 24 -25.17 -0.34 -9.47
CA ASP A 24 -26.62 -0.13 -9.43
C ASP A 24 -27.17 0.09 -8.01
N THR A 25 -27.44 -0.99 -7.28
CA THR A 25 -27.84 -0.98 -5.85
C THR A 25 -26.97 -1.88 -4.97
N ASP A 26 -26.13 -2.74 -5.55
CA ASP A 26 -25.13 -3.50 -4.81
C ASP A 26 -23.98 -2.57 -4.40
N VAL A 27 -23.42 -2.79 -3.21
CA VAL A 27 -22.17 -2.12 -2.81
C VAL A 27 -20.99 -2.94 -3.33
N VAL A 28 -19.92 -2.27 -3.74
CA VAL A 28 -18.59 -2.90 -3.92
C VAL A 28 -17.61 -2.21 -2.98
N SER A 29 -16.71 -2.97 -2.36
CA SER A 29 -15.68 -2.42 -1.46
C SER A 29 -14.32 -3.08 -1.66
N CYS A 30 -13.25 -2.39 -1.27
CA CYS A 30 -11.90 -2.93 -1.26
C CYS A 30 -11.17 -2.61 0.06
N SER A 31 -10.27 -3.51 0.49
CA SER A 31 -9.64 -3.47 1.82
C SER A 31 -8.14 -3.79 1.80
N ARG A 32 -7.48 -3.49 2.92
CA ARG A 32 -6.12 -3.94 3.24
C ARG A 32 -6.00 -5.46 3.47
N ASP A 33 -7.12 -6.18 3.64
CA ASP A 33 -7.13 -7.65 3.51
C ASP A 33 -6.86 -8.14 2.07
N THR A 34 -6.61 -7.21 1.14
CA THR A 34 -6.34 -7.36 -0.29
C THR A 34 -7.55 -7.82 -1.13
N SER A 35 -8.71 -8.09 -0.52
CA SER A 35 -9.92 -8.44 -1.27
C SER A 35 -10.67 -7.22 -1.82
N VAL A 36 -11.36 -7.44 -2.94
CA VAL A 36 -12.46 -6.61 -3.44
C VAL A 36 -13.72 -7.46 -3.35
N ARG A 37 -14.74 -6.94 -2.67
CA ARG A 37 -15.99 -7.64 -2.36
C ARG A 37 -17.18 -6.96 -3.02
N LYS A 38 -18.05 -7.75 -3.66
CA LYS A 38 -19.38 -7.30 -4.09
C LYS A 38 -20.42 -7.77 -3.07
N TRP A 39 -21.25 -6.87 -2.59
CA TRP A 39 -22.23 -7.12 -1.54
C TRP A 39 -23.63 -7.26 -2.11
N HIS A 40 -24.27 -8.38 -1.79
CA HIS A 40 -25.64 -8.72 -2.13
C HIS A 40 -26.44 -8.75 -0.83
N GLY A 41 -26.89 -7.57 -0.41
CA GLY A 41 -27.32 -7.34 0.97
C GLY A 41 -26.17 -7.59 1.95
N LYS A 42 -26.43 -8.28 3.07
CA LYS A 42 -25.44 -8.57 4.13
C LYS A 42 -24.40 -9.64 3.77
N THR A 43 -24.55 -10.34 2.65
CA THR A 43 -23.59 -11.33 2.12
C THR A 43 -22.70 -10.73 1.04
N SER A 44 -21.47 -11.22 0.88
CA SER A 44 -20.59 -10.80 -0.22
C SER A 44 -19.74 -11.91 -0.83
N ASP A 45 -19.46 -11.74 -2.12
CA ASP A 45 -18.51 -12.54 -2.88
C ASP A 45 -17.19 -11.76 -3.07
N ALA A 46 -16.05 -12.43 -2.91
CA ALA A 46 -14.73 -11.87 -3.18
C ALA A 46 -14.45 -11.93 -4.69
N ILE A 47 -14.76 -10.83 -5.40
CA ILE A 47 -14.69 -10.74 -6.87
C ILE A 47 -13.26 -10.55 -7.41
N TYR A 48 -12.32 -10.10 -6.57
CA TYR A 48 -10.90 -10.02 -6.88
C TYR A 48 -10.07 -10.03 -5.58
N ASN A 49 -8.81 -10.46 -5.65
CA ASN A 49 -7.86 -10.38 -4.54
C ASN A 49 -6.51 -9.90 -5.09
N GLY A 50 -6.02 -8.77 -4.59
CA GLY A 50 -4.77 -8.13 -5.04
C GLY A 50 -3.52 -8.70 -4.37
N GLY A 51 -2.35 -8.35 -4.91
CA GLY A 51 -1.05 -8.76 -4.39
C GLY A 51 -0.60 -8.02 -3.12
N GLY A 52 -1.33 -6.96 -2.74
CA GLY A 52 -1.11 -6.14 -1.55
C GLY A 52 -2.37 -5.33 -1.22
N PHE A 53 -2.27 -4.36 -0.32
CA PHE A 53 -3.44 -3.59 0.14
C PHE A 53 -4.22 -2.93 -1.03
N MET A 54 -5.52 -3.19 -1.14
CA MET A 54 -6.36 -2.49 -2.11
C MET A 54 -6.76 -1.13 -1.52
N ASN A 55 -6.48 -0.05 -2.26
CA ASN A 55 -6.62 1.32 -1.78
C ASN A 55 -7.60 2.16 -2.61
N ALA A 56 -7.83 1.78 -3.87
CA ALA A 56 -8.67 2.51 -4.81
C ALA A 56 -9.76 1.60 -5.40
N LEU A 57 -10.93 2.18 -5.65
CA LEU A 57 -12.07 1.51 -6.29
C LEU A 57 -12.89 2.52 -7.09
N ALA A 58 -13.33 2.13 -8.28
CA ALA A 58 -14.31 2.84 -9.09
C ALA A 58 -15.20 1.81 -9.82
N ALA A 59 -16.40 2.21 -10.22
CA ALA A 59 -17.27 1.42 -11.09
C ALA A 59 -17.82 2.28 -12.23
N ALA A 60 -17.93 1.68 -13.42
CA ALA A 60 -18.61 2.29 -14.56
C ALA A 60 -20.14 2.24 -14.38
N PRO A 61 -20.91 3.17 -14.96
CA PRO A 61 -22.37 3.14 -14.92
C PRO A 61 -22.94 1.80 -15.39
N GLY A 62 -23.90 1.23 -14.66
CA GLY A 62 -24.50 -0.07 -14.98
C GLY A 62 -23.60 -1.27 -14.70
N GLY A 63 -22.55 -1.12 -13.88
CA GLY A 63 -21.79 -2.26 -13.32
C GLY A 63 -20.83 -3.00 -14.26
N ARG A 64 -20.91 -2.75 -15.57
CA ARG A 64 -20.15 -3.45 -16.65
C ARG A 64 -18.64 -3.52 -16.44
N LEU A 65 -18.07 -2.61 -15.64
CA LEU A 65 -16.64 -2.61 -15.30
C LEU A 65 -16.42 -2.04 -13.90
N ILE A 66 -15.63 -2.74 -13.09
CA ILE A 66 -15.12 -2.27 -11.80
C ILE A 66 -13.61 -2.13 -11.93
N ALA A 67 -13.05 -0.96 -11.64
CA ALA A 67 -11.61 -0.77 -11.54
C ALA A 67 -11.19 -0.77 -10.06
N ALA A 68 -10.25 -1.63 -9.70
CA ALA A 68 -9.68 -1.70 -8.36
C ALA A 68 -8.14 -1.61 -8.44
N GLY A 69 -7.53 -0.83 -7.54
CA GLY A 69 -6.08 -0.59 -7.54
C GLY A 69 -5.51 -0.52 -6.13
N GLY A 70 -4.21 -0.74 -6.00
CA GLY A 70 -3.59 -0.84 -4.69
C GLY A 70 -2.08 -0.83 -4.68
N GLN A 71 -1.55 -1.36 -3.58
CA GLN A 71 -0.13 -1.38 -3.22
C GLN A 71 0.73 -2.18 -4.22
N ASP A 72 0.12 -3.16 -4.91
CA ASP A 72 0.74 -3.94 -5.98
C ASP A 72 0.98 -3.13 -7.27
N LYS A 73 0.59 -1.85 -7.30
CA LYS A 73 0.77 -0.87 -8.41
C LYS A 73 -0.06 -1.17 -9.66
N MET A 74 -0.84 -2.24 -9.62
CA MET A 74 -1.68 -2.68 -10.73
C MET A 74 -3.05 -2.02 -10.64
N ILE A 75 -3.77 -2.01 -11.76
CA ILE A 75 -5.22 -1.75 -11.76
C ILE A 75 -5.90 -2.97 -12.37
N ALA A 76 -6.64 -3.69 -11.55
CA ALA A 76 -7.52 -4.76 -12.00
C ALA A 76 -8.82 -4.14 -12.54
N LEU A 77 -9.13 -4.45 -13.80
CA LEU A 77 -10.39 -4.15 -14.46
C LEU A 77 -11.23 -5.43 -14.45
N ILE A 78 -12.20 -5.48 -13.56
CA ILE A 78 -13.04 -6.64 -13.25
C ILE A 78 -14.36 -6.48 -14.00
N GLY A 79 -14.72 -7.50 -14.80
CA GLY A 79 -16.00 -7.63 -15.49
C GLY A 79 -16.41 -9.10 -15.58
N ASP A 80 -17.54 -9.38 -16.24
CA ASP A 80 -18.33 -10.61 -16.06
C ASP A 80 -17.54 -11.94 -16.14
N ASP A 81 -16.61 -12.10 -17.10
CA ASP A 81 -15.90 -13.37 -17.33
C ASP A 81 -14.37 -13.32 -17.06
N THR A 82 -13.74 -12.14 -17.03
CA THR A 82 -12.27 -12.02 -16.87
C THR A 82 -11.84 -10.71 -16.22
N ALA A 83 -10.82 -10.77 -15.36
CA ALA A 83 -10.06 -9.59 -14.95
C ALA A 83 -8.98 -9.26 -16.00
N ARG A 84 -8.84 -7.97 -16.33
CA ARG A 84 -7.72 -7.43 -17.14
C ARG A 84 -6.87 -6.51 -16.28
N PHE A 85 -5.61 -6.29 -16.66
CA PHE A 85 -4.68 -5.47 -15.87
C PHE A 85 -4.18 -4.27 -16.67
N LEU A 86 -4.20 -3.10 -16.04
CA LEU A 86 -3.44 -1.92 -16.47
C LEU A 86 -2.13 -1.89 -15.67
N VAL A 87 -1.01 -1.69 -16.38
CA VAL A 87 0.35 -1.79 -15.85
C VAL A 87 1.14 -0.55 -16.27
N GLY A 88 1.88 0.05 -15.34
CA GLY A 88 2.72 1.22 -15.63
C GLY A 88 2.72 2.34 -14.59
N HIS A 89 2.16 2.12 -13.39
CA HIS A 89 2.46 2.91 -12.21
C HIS A 89 3.64 2.30 -11.45
N ASP A 90 4.49 3.14 -10.85
CA ASP A 90 5.71 2.72 -10.15
C ASP A 90 5.50 2.57 -8.63
N ASN A 91 4.32 2.95 -8.14
CA ASN A 91 3.95 2.93 -6.72
C ASN A 91 2.42 2.71 -6.55
N ASN A 92 1.95 2.65 -5.30
CA ASN A 92 0.57 2.39 -4.90
C ASN A 92 -0.46 3.24 -5.68
N VAL A 93 -1.44 2.58 -6.31
CA VAL A 93 -2.60 3.23 -6.91
C VAL A 93 -3.63 3.51 -5.83
N CYS A 94 -3.77 4.79 -5.47
CA CYS A 94 -4.57 5.23 -4.32
C CYS A 94 -5.84 6.01 -4.71
N ALA A 95 -6.04 6.30 -5.99
CA ALA A 95 -7.26 6.89 -6.52
C ALA A 95 -7.64 6.29 -7.88
N LEU A 96 -8.94 6.16 -8.15
CA LEU A 96 -9.50 5.73 -9.43
C LEU A 96 -10.77 6.52 -9.76
N ASP A 97 -11.07 6.64 -11.05
CA ASP A 97 -12.34 7.12 -11.59
C ASP A 97 -12.60 6.50 -12.97
N LEU A 98 -13.87 6.32 -13.34
CA LEU A 98 -14.30 5.64 -14.56
C LEU A 98 -15.39 6.43 -15.29
N ALA A 99 -15.27 6.54 -16.61
CA ALA A 99 -16.32 7.07 -17.50
C ALA A 99 -16.25 6.35 -18.86
N ASP A 100 -17.32 5.66 -19.24
CA ASP A 100 -17.35 4.76 -20.40
C ASP A 100 -16.18 3.75 -20.37
N ASP A 101 -15.41 3.61 -21.45
CA ASP A 101 -14.20 2.76 -21.50
C ASP A 101 -12.92 3.51 -21.04
N LEU A 102 -13.04 4.73 -20.49
CA LEU A 102 -11.94 5.57 -20.00
C LEU A 102 -11.72 5.40 -18.49
N VAL A 103 -10.48 5.08 -18.10
CA VAL A 103 -10.04 5.01 -16.69
C VAL A 103 -9.09 6.17 -16.39
N ILE A 104 -9.15 6.76 -15.20
CA ILE A 104 -8.05 7.58 -14.67
C ILE A 104 -7.64 7.06 -13.29
N SER A 105 -6.35 7.04 -13.02
CA SER A 105 -5.73 6.58 -11.78
C SER A 105 -4.79 7.63 -11.19
N GLY A 106 -4.72 7.71 -9.86
CA GLY A 106 -3.78 8.56 -9.11
C GLY A 106 -2.86 7.71 -8.22
N SER A 107 -1.56 8.00 -8.24
CA SER A 107 -0.53 7.16 -7.63
C SER A 107 0.46 7.93 -6.74
N TRP A 108 1.11 7.18 -5.85
CA TRP A 108 2.23 7.66 -5.03
C TRP A 108 3.53 7.90 -5.82
N ASP A 109 3.59 7.48 -7.09
CA ASP A 109 4.64 7.88 -8.04
C ASP A 109 4.53 9.33 -8.52
N LYS A 110 3.56 10.09 -7.97
CA LYS A 110 3.28 11.51 -8.23
C LYS A 110 2.61 11.79 -9.57
N THR A 111 2.32 10.76 -10.37
CA THR A 111 1.56 10.89 -11.61
C THR A 111 0.08 10.55 -11.39
N ALA A 112 -0.75 11.06 -12.30
CA ALA A 112 -1.99 10.38 -12.65
C ALA A 112 -1.87 9.83 -14.09
N LYS A 113 -2.54 8.73 -14.39
CA LYS A 113 -2.54 8.14 -15.74
C LYS A 113 -3.97 7.96 -16.22
N VAL A 114 -4.22 8.35 -17.45
CA VAL A 114 -5.49 8.16 -18.16
C VAL A 114 -5.32 7.00 -19.12
N TRP A 115 -6.25 6.06 -19.13
CA TRP A 115 -6.16 4.80 -19.86
C TRP A 115 -7.37 4.59 -20.76
N CYS A 116 -7.11 4.04 -21.94
CA CYS A 116 -8.11 3.62 -22.93
C CYS A 116 -7.60 2.35 -23.64
N ASP A 117 -8.48 1.41 -24.00
CA ASP A 117 -8.13 0.15 -24.68
C ASP A 117 -6.96 -0.64 -24.02
N GLY A 118 -6.86 -0.58 -22.69
CA GLY A 118 -5.80 -1.26 -21.93
C GLY A 118 -4.42 -0.58 -21.98
N ARG A 119 -4.33 0.67 -22.45
CA ARG A 119 -3.08 1.42 -22.65
C ARG A 119 -3.13 2.80 -22.00
N VAL A 120 -1.98 3.34 -21.61
CA VAL A 120 -1.87 4.76 -21.21
C VAL A 120 -2.16 5.65 -22.43
N LEU A 121 -3.24 6.44 -22.34
CA LEU A 121 -3.59 7.49 -23.28
C LEU A 121 -2.89 8.80 -22.92
N TYR A 122 -2.89 9.18 -21.63
CA TYR A 122 -2.16 10.34 -21.12
C TYR A 122 -1.44 10.01 -19.82
N ASN A 123 -0.22 10.53 -19.67
CA ASN A 123 0.56 10.52 -18.44
C ASN A 123 0.55 11.95 -17.89
N LEU A 124 -0.10 12.18 -16.76
CA LEU A 124 -0.33 13.50 -16.18
C LEU A 124 0.78 13.80 -15.15
N GLU A 125 1.90 14.31 -15.66
CA GLU A 125 3.09 14.64 -14.87
C GLU A 125 3.14 16.13 -14.53
N GLY A 126 3.42 16.46 -13.26
CA GLY A 126 3.51 17.86 -12.81
C GLY A 126 2.98 18.14 -11.39
N HIS A 127 2.61 17.11 -10.63
CA HIS A 127 2.49 17.17 -9.16
C HIS A 127 3.84 16.81 -8.50
N ASP A 128 4.17 17.47 -7.39
CA ASP A 128 5.45 17.26 -6.69
C ASP A 128 5.40 16.08 -5.69
N GLN A 129 4.21 15.58 -5.38
CA GLN A 129 3.95 14.50 -4.42
C GLN A 129 2.74 13.62 -4.87
N ALA A 130 2.50 12.53 -4.13
CA ALA A 130 1.44 11.55 -4.38
C ALA A 130 0.08 12.16 -4.77
N VAL A 131 -0.57 11.60 -5.80
CA VAL A 131 -1.88 12.05 -6.31
C VAL A 131 -2.99 11.23 -5.66
N TRP A 132 -3.65 11.81 -4.67
CA TRP A 132 -4.62 11.16 -3.78
C TRP A 132 -6.05 11.13 -4.29
N ALA A 133 -6.42 11.97 -5.26
CA ALA A 133 -7.72 11.88 -5.91
C ALA A 133 -7.66 12.27 -7.38
N VAL A 134 -8.54 11.64 -8.17
CA VAL A 134 -8.71 11.88 -9.60
C VAL A 134 -10.20 11.91 -9.96
N LYS A 135 -10.59 12.77 -10.90
CA LYS A 135 -11.96 12.84 -11.45
C LYS A 135 -11.94 13.17 -12.94
N ILE A 136 -12.78 12.48 -13.72
CA ILE A 136 -13.02 12.76 -15.14
C ILE A 136 -14.11 13.83 -15.25
N VAL A 137 -13.74 15.05 -15.67
CA VAL A 137 -14.67 16.18 -15.80
C VAL A 137 -15.48 16.07 -17.11
N SER A 138 -14.81 15.69 -18.20
CA SER A 138 -15.42 15.43 -19.50
C SER A 138 -14.56 14.42 -20.24
N ALA A 139 -15.03 13.16 -20.34
CA ALA A 139 -14.35 12.13 -21.12
C ALA A 139 -14.25 12.53 -22.61
N LYS A 140 -15.32 13.12 -23.13
CA LYS A 140 -15.43 13.63 -24.51
C LYS A 140 -14.37 14.68 -24.86
N GLU A 141 -14.08 15.61 -23.94
CA GLU A 141 -13.10 16.69 -24.14
C GLU A 141 -11.73 16.36 -23.52
N ASN A 142 -11.61 15.21 -22.86
CA ASN A 142 -10.43 14.77 -22.13
C ASN A 142 -9.99 15.79 -21.06
N VAL A 143 -10.95 16.22 -20.24
CA VAL A 143 -10.73 17.15 -19.12
C VAL A 143 -10.73 16.37 -17.80
N PHE A 144 -9.70 16.60 -16.99
CA PHE A 144 -9.46 15.84 -15.74
C PHE A 144 -9.11 16.77 -14.58
N LEU A 145 -9.49 16.38 -13.36
CA LEU A 145 -9.00 16.98 -12.11
C LEU A 145 -8.15 15.96 -11.35
N THR A 146 -7.03 16.41 -10.78
CA THR A 146 -6.17 15.63 -9.89
C THR A 146 -5.87 16.42 -8.62
N ALA A 147 -5.71 15.75 -7.48
CA ALA A 147 -5.40 16.37 -6.19
C ALA A 147 -4.26 15.64 -5.49
N SER A 148 -3.39 16.37 -4.78
CA SER A 148 -2.10 15.82 -4.31
C SER A 148 -1.71 16.23 -2.88
N ALA A 149 -0.77 15.47 -2.32
CA ALA A 149 -0.02 15.84 -1.11
C ALA A 149 0.85 17.11 -1.29
N ASP A 150 1.06 17.59 -2.52
CA ASP A 150 1.66 18.90 -2.79
C ASP A 150 0.74 20.09 -2.47
N LYS A 151 -0.46 19.81 -1.92
CA LYS A 151 -1.46 20.78 -1.44
C LYS A 151 -2.21 21.50 -2.58
N THR A 152 -1.99 21.07 -3.82
CA THR A 152 -2.65 21.64 -5.01
C THR A 152 -3.67 20.69 -5.63
N ILE A 153 -4.56 21.27 -6.43
CA ILE A 153 -5.44 20.56 -7.36
C ILE A 153 -5.05 21.01 -8.77
N LYS A 154 -4.86 20.10 -9.72
CA LYS A 154 -4.53 20.44 -11.11
C LYS A 154 -5.69 20.08 -12.03
N LEU A 155 -5.98 21.00 -12.93
CA LEU A 155 -6.95 20.87 -14.01
C LEU A 155 -6.17 20.60 -15.30
N TRP A 156 -6.54 19.51 -15.98
CA TRP A 156 -5.86 19.02 -17.16
C TRP A 156 -6.79 19.03 -18.38
N HIS A 157 -6.22 19.29 -19.54
CA HIS A 157 -6.84 19.06 -20.84
C HIS A 157 -5.88 18.20 -21.67
N HIS A 158 -6.30 16.99 -22.03
CA HIS A 158 -5.39 15.91 -22.42
C HIS A 158 -4.28 15.73 -21.36
N ALA A 159 -3.00 15.69 -21.77
CA ALA A 159 -1.85 15.64 -20.86
C ALA A 159 -1.37 17.01 -20.36
N GLN A 160 -2.00 18.14 -20.75
CA GLN A 160 -1.55 19.47 -20.36
C GLN A 160 -2.25 19.95 -19.08
N CYS A 161 -1.48 20.25 -18.03
CA CYS A 161 -1.97 21.03 -16.89
C CYS A 161 -2.30 22.46 -17.36
N VAL A 162 -3.60 22.80 -17.42
CA VAL A 162 -4.09 24.12 -17.85
C VAL A 162 -4.30 25.07 -16.67
N ALA A 163 -4.52 24.55 -15.45
CA ALA A 163 -4.48 25.35 -14.23
C ALA A 163 -3.99 24.52 -13.04
N THR A 164 -3.23 25.17 -12.14
CA THR A 164 -2.99 24.68 -10.77
C THR A 164 -3.77 25.57 -9.80
N LEU A 165 -4.61 24.95 -8.98
CA LEU A 165 -5.48 25.59 -8.00
C LEU A 165 -4.88 25.43 -6.61
N THR A 166 -4.88 26.53 -5.83
CA THR A 166 -4.33 26.59 -4.48
C THR A 166 -5.37 27.16 -3.50
N GLY A 167 -5.26 26.81 -2.21
CA GLY A 167 -6.19 27.30 -1.19
C GLY A 167 -6.44 26.31 -0.04
N HIS A 168 -6.07 25.04 -0.20
CA HIS A 168 -5.81 24.13 0.91
C HIS A 168 -4.42 24.41 1.50
N THR A 169 -4.28 24.18 2.81
CA THR A 169 -3.02 24.38 3.56
C THR A 169 -2.31 23.07 3.87
N ASP A 170 -2.91 21.92 3.57
CA ASP A 170 -2.27 20.60 3.59
C ASP A 170 -2.75 19.67 2.47
N ALA A 171 -2.31 18.41 2.47
CA ALA A 171 -2.57 17.43 1.41
C ALA A 171 -4.06 17.37 1.02
N VAL A 172 -4.36 17.45 -0.28
CA VAL A 172 -5.74 17.35 -0.79
C VAL A 172 -6.02 15.88 -1.12
N ARG A 173 -7.07 15.32 -0.52
CA ARG A 173 -7.31 13.88 -0.38
C ARG A 173 -8.45 13.34 -1.23
N GLY A 174 -9.45 14.15 -1.54
CA GLY A 174 -10.65 13.74 -2.26
C GLY A 174 -11.19 14.84 -3.17
N LEU A 175 -11.88 14.42 -4.24
CA LEU A 175 -12.53 15.28 -5.24
C LEU A 175 -13.88 14.67 -5.62
N ALA A 176 -14.94 15.48 -5.71
CA ALA A 176 -16.21 15.08 -6.32
C ALA A 176 -16.80 16.20 -7.16
N LEU A 177 -17.39 15.83 -8.31
CA LEU A 177 -18.07 16.76 -9.21
C LEU A 177 -19.53 16.95 -8.77
N LEU A 178 -20.05 18.17 -8.93
CA LEU A 178 -21.42 18.55 -8.63
C LEU A 178 -22.05 19.19 -9.88
N ASP A 179 -23.37 19.35 -9.86
CA ASP A 179 -24.10 19.96 -10.98
C ASP A 179 -23.65 21.41 -11.25
N ASN A 180 -23.93 21.88 -12.47
CA ASN A 180 -23.66 23.24 -12.93
C ASN A 180 -22.15 23.62 -12.91
N GLY A 181 -21.27 22.64 -13.04
CA GLY A 181 -19.81 22.84 -13.07
C GLY A 181 -19.22 23.19 -11.70
N LYS A 182 -19.95 22.95 -10.61
CA LYS A 182 -19.38 22.97 -9.26
C LYS A 182 -18.51 21.71 -9.04
N PHE A 183 -17.52 21.79 -8.16
CA PHE A 183 -16.89 20.60 -7.59
C PHE A 183 -16.42 20.87 -6.16
N VAL A 184 -16.21 19.81 -5.39
CA VAL A 184 -15.74 19.87 -4.00
C VAL A 184 -14.40 19.16 -3.84
N SER A 185 -13.56 19.68 -2.96
CA SER A 185 -12.30 19.06 -2.52
C SER A 185 -12.23 18.94 -1.01
N VAL A 186 -11.53 17.92 -0.52
CA VAL A 186 -11.32 17.64 0.91
C VAL A 186 -9.84 17.41 1.22
N SER A 187 -9.41 17.67 2.45
CA SER A 187 -7.98 17.73 2.80
C SER A 187 -7.66 17.31 4.24
N ASN A 188 -6.38 16.98 4.45
CA ASN A 188 -5.77 16.91 5.78
C ASN A 188 -5.82 18.26 6.54
N ASP A 189 -6.09 19.41 5.90
CA ASP A 189 -6.31 20.69 6.60
C ASP A 189 -7.66 20.78 7.35
N SER A 190 -8.40 19.67 7.43
CA SER A 190 -9.72 19.53 8.06
C SER A 190 -10.85 20.32 7.38
N THR A 191 -10.59 21.02 6.27
CA THR A 191 -11.60 21.79 5.54
C THR A 191 -12.12 21.09 4.30
N VAL A 192 -13.36 21.40 3.94
CA VAL A 192 -13.93 21.12 2.62
C VAL A 192 -13.93 22.42 1.82
N LYS A 193 -13.67 22.38 0.51
CA LYS A 193 -13.71 23.57 -0.35
C LYS A 193 -14.62 23.35 -1.55
N LEU A 194 -15.51 24.31 -1.78
CA LEU A 194 -16.45 24.32 -2.90
C LEU A 194 -15.93 25.27 -3.99
N TRP A 195 -15.83 24.76 -5.21
CA TRP A 195 -15.25 25.44 -6.37
C TRP A 195 -16.26 25.56 -7.50
N GLN A 196 -16.10 26.58 -8.35
CA GLN A 196 -16.77 26.71 -9.64
C GLN A 196 -15.73 26.55 -10.75
N LEU A 197 -15.90 25.55 -11.60
CA LEU A 197 -15.11 25.37 -12.82
C LEU A 197 -15.58 26.36 -13.90
N SER A 198 -14.66 26.90 -14.72
CA SER A 198 -15.03 27.73 -15.86
C SER A 198 -15.54 26.88 -17.02
N SER A 199 -16.52 27.39 -17.76
CA SER A 199 -17.19 26.70 -18.87
C SER A 199 -16.31 26.48 -20.12
N ASP A 200 -15.05 26.94 -20.08
CA ASP A 200 -14.03 26.69 -21.08
C ASP A 200 -12.92 25.73 -20.59
N PHE A 201 -13.08 25.17 -19.39
CA PHE A 201 -12.18 24.23 -18.73
C PHE A 201 -10.73 24.71 -18.54
N LYS A 202 -10.48 26.03 -18.43
CA LYS A 202 -9.14 26.60 -18.20
C LYS A 202 -8.89 27.15 -16.80
N SER A 203 -9.90 27.20 -15.93
CA SER A 203 -9.75 27.75 -14.58
C SER A 203 -10.83 27.22 -13.63
N ALA A 204 -10.60 27.37 -12.33
CA ALA A 204 -11.65 27.26 -11.34
C ALA A 204 -11.52 28.37 -10.28
N LYS A 205 -12.64 28.76 -9.67
CA LYS A 205 -12.72 29.76 -8.61
C LYS A 205 -13.22 29.12 -7.31
N LEU A 206 -12.52 29.35 -6.21
CA LEU A 206 -13.01 29.02 -4.86
C LEU A 206 -14.27 29.84 -4.55
N LEU A 207 -15.37 29.17 -4.22
CA LEU A 207 -16.63 29.79 -3.81
C LEU A 207 -16.73 29.91 -2.28
N LYS A 208 -16.43 28.82 -1.56
CA LYS A 208 -16.45 28.74 -0.09
C LYS A 208 -15.39 27.77 0.40
N THR A 209 -14.83 28.05 1.58
CA THR A 209 -14.32 27.00 2.48
C THR A 209 -15.43 26.67 3.47
N LEU A 210 -15.57 25.39 3.82
CA LEU A 210 -16.60 24.86 4.72
C LEU A 210 -15.88 24.19 5.88
N ASP A 211 -16.14 24.68 7.09
CA ASP A 211 -15.57 24.20 8.33
C ASP A 211 -16.55 23.24 9.02
N GLY A 212 -16.06 22.17 9.64
CA GLY A 212 -16.92 21.27 10.40
C GLY A 212 -16.21 20.03 10.91
N HIS A 213 -15.44 19.36 10.04
CA HIS A 213 -14.56 18.27 10.46
C HIS A 213 -13.48 18.79 11.43
N THR A 214 -13.12 17.97 12.41
CA THR A 214 -12.12 18.33 13.45
C THR A 214 -10.78 17.62 13.27
N SER A 215 -10.64 16.85 12.19
CA SER A 215 -9.42 16.15 11.78
C SER A 215 -9.45 15.92 10.26
N PHE A 216 -8.47 15.18 9.74
CA PHE A 216 -8.27 14.95 8.30
C PHE A 216 -9.55 14.45 7.61
N VAL A 217 -9.87 15.03 6.46
CA VAL A 217 -11.02 14.62 5.62
C VAL A 217 -10.48 13.82 4.44
N TYR A 218 -10.94 12.58 4.30
CA TYR A 218 -10.31 11.57 3.44
C TYR A 218 -11.02 11.39 2.10
N SER A 219 -12.34 11.30 2.09
CA SER A 219 -13.12 11.09 0.87
C SER A 219 -14.35 11.98 0.80
N VAL A 220 -14.82 12.21 -0.43
CA VAL A 220 -16.03 12.97 -0.75
C VAL A 220 -16.71 12.36 -1.96
N ALA A 221 -18.04 12.22 -1.91
CA ALA A 221 -18.87 11.73 -3.01
C ALA A 221 -20.14 12.56 -3.16
N ALA A 222 -20.52 12.83 -4.41
CA ALA A 222 -21.73 13.57 -4.73
C ALA A 222 -22.99 12.70 -4.60
N ILE A 223 -24.03 13.24 -3.97
CA ILE A 223 -25.35 12.63 -3.84
C ILE A 223 -26.29 13.37 -4.78
N GLY A 224 -26.72 12.73 -5.86
CA GLY A 224 -27.69 13.30 -6.80
C GLY A 224 -27.32 14.68 -7.35
N GLY A 225 -26.02 14.93 -7.58
CA GLY A 225 -25.47 16.18 -8.15
C GLY A 225 -25.59 17.45 -7.29
N SER A 226 -26.40 17.42 -6.23
CA SER A 226 -26.88 18.59 -5.48
C SER A 226 -26.66 18.50 -3.96
N GLU A 227 -26.30 17.34 -3.44
CA GLU A 227 -25.75 17.13 -2.10
C GLU A 227 -24.39 16.41 -2.20
N PHE A 228 -23.66 16.30 -1.10
CA PHE A 228 -22.47 15.44 -1.02
C PHE A 228 -22.25 14.88 0.38
N VAL A 229 -21.59 13.73 0.48
CA VAL A 229 -21.08 13.15 1.73
C VAL A 229 -19.56 13.30 1.78
N THR A 230 -19.03 13.70 2.94
CA THR A 230 -17.59 13.64 3.27
C THR A 230 -17.33 12.64 4.40
N THR A 231 -16.13 12.09 4.48
CA THR A 231 -15.70 11.13 5.52
C THR A 231 -14.30 11.48 6.01
N GLY A 232 -13.97 11.18 7.27
CA GLY A 232 -12.67 11.56 7.83
C GLY A 232 -12.25 10.84 9.12
N GLU A 233 -11.16 11.35 9.68
CA GLU A 233 -10.46 10.86 10.88
C GLU A 233 -11.11 11.31 12.20
N ASP A 234 -12.10 12.19 12.15
CA ASP A 234 -12.90 12.58 13.32
C ASP A 234 -14.04 11.60 13.63
N ARG A 235 -13.94 10.36 13.14
CA ARG A 235 -14.97 9.30 13.20
C ARG A 235 -16.30 9.64 12.51
N THR A 236 -16.38 10.71 11.72
CA THR A 236 -17.65 11.14 11.10
C THR A 236 -17.76 10.91 9.60
N ALA A 237 -18.98 10.58 9.17
CA ALA A 237 -19.48 10.88 7.84
C ALA A 237 -20.43 12.09 7.92
N ARG A 238 -20.29 13.07 7.04
CA ARG A 238 -21.07 14.33 7.08
C ARG A 238 -21.75 14.58 5.75
N VAL A 239 -23.02 14.94 5.79
CA VAL A 239 -23.85 15.22 4.61
C VAL A 239 -24.03 16.74 4.48
N TRP A 240 -23.90 17.26 3.26
CA TRP A 240 -23.90 18.69 2.96
C TRP A 240 -24.79 19.02 1.76
N ASN A 241 -25.36 20.22 1.73
CA ASN A 241 -26.11 20.73 0.57
C ASN A 241 -25.20 21.40 -0.48
N SER A 242 -25.78 21.74 -1.63
CA SER A 242 -25.12 22.42 -2.77
C SER A 242 -24.45 23.75 -2.44
N ASP A 243 -24.77 24.35 -1.29
CA ASP A 243 -24.22 25.61 -0.81
C ASP A 243 -23.28 25.42 0.38
N GLY A 244 -23.01 24.17 0.78
CA GLY A 244 -22.00 23.81 1.77
C GLY A 244 -22.45 23.91 3.23
N GLU A 245 -23.75 23.88 3.50
CA GLU A 245 -24.29 23.77 4.85
C GLU A 245 -24.39 22.29 5.26
N THR A 246 -23.98 21.94 6.48
CA THR A 246 -24.09 20.57 7.00
C THR A 246 -25.55 20.23 7.28
N LEU A 247 -26.08 19.24 6.57
CA LEU A 247 -27.43 18.70 6.74
C LEU A 247 -27.51 17.64 7.84
N GLN A 248 -26.43 16.89 8.05
CA GLN A 248 -26.34 15.85 9.07
C GLN A 248 -24.88 15.50 9.39
N VAL A 249 -24.59 15.18 10.65
CA VAL A 249 -23.34 14.51 11.06
C VAL A 249 -23.66 13.11 11.59
N ILE A 250 -23.01 12.09 11.03
CA ILE A 250 -23.14 10.69 11.42
C ILE A 250 -21.80 10.27 12.05
N THR A 251 -21.79 9.98 13.35
CA THR A 251 -20.61 9.42 14.03
C THR A 251 -20.61 7.89 13.92
N LEU A 252 -19.45 7.29 13.66
CA LEU A 252 -19.25 5.85 13.53
C LEU A 252 -18.39 5.28 14.67
N PRO A 253 -18.52 3.99 15.02
CA PRO A 253 -17.74 3.34 16.07
C PRO A 253 -16.41 2.80 15.53
N CYS A 254 -15.67 3.64 14.80
CA CYS A 254 -14.35 3.34 14.25
C CYS A 254 -13.48 4.60 14.30
N VAL A 255 -12.15 4.47 14.23
CA VAL A 255 -11.22 5.62 14.34
C VAL A 255 -11.28 6.48 13.07
N SER A 256 -11.01 5.84 11.93
CA SER A 256 -10.99 6.45 10.61
C SER A 256 -12.21 6.00 9.80
N VAL A 257 -12.89 6.94 9.13
CA VAL A 257 -13.87 6.66 8.08
C VAL A 257 -13.21 7.01 6.74
N TRP A 258 -12.72 5.99 6.03
CA TRP A 258 -11.79 6.19 4.91
C TRP A 258 -12.45 6.65 3.62
N SER A 259 -13.65 6.15 3.36
CA SER A 259 -14.27 6.21 2.05
C SER A 259 -15.78 6.36 2.16
N GLY A 260 -16.37 7.12 1.24
CA GLY A 260 -17.81 7.28 1.12
C GLY A 260 -18.23 7.29 -0.35
N ALA A 261 -19.39 6.70 -0.63
CA ALA A 261 -20.02 6.67 -1.95
C ALA A 261 -21.54 6.89 -1.83
N ALA A 262 -22.18 7.26 -2.93
CA ALA A 262 -23.63 7.45 -3.01
C ALA A 262 -24.21 6.68 -4.22
N ALA A 263 -25.38 6.09 -4.02
CA ALA A 263 -26.13 5.36 -5.04
C ALA A 263 -27.11 6.29 -5.80
N GLN A 264 -27.63 5.81 -6.93
CA GLN A 264 -28.65 6.54 -7.70
C GLN A 264 -29.96 6.76 -6.91
N ASN A 265 -30.29 5.86 -5.97
CA ASN A 265 -31.43 5.99 -5.07
C ASN A 265 -31.15 6.95 -3.87
N SER A 266 -30.00 7.63 -3.88
CA SER A 266 -29.46 8.50 -2.82
C SER A 266 -29.08 7.82 -1.51
N ASP A 267 -29.03 6.48 -1.42
CA ASP A 267 -28.40 5.82 -0.26
C ASP A 267 -26.87 6.07 -0.27
N ILE A 268 -26.26 6.14 0.92
CA ILE A 268 -24.82 6.35 1.07
C ILE A 268 -24.16 5.12 1.71
N ALA A 269 -23.00 4.72 1.20
CA ALA A 269 -22.16 3.68 1.79
C ALA A 269 -20.85 4.28 2.28
N VAL A 270 -20.35 3.84 3.43
CA VAL A 270 -19.07 4.28 3.99
C VAL A 270 -18.22 3.11 4.48
N GLY A 271 -16.92 3.16 4.22
CA GLY A 271 -15.92 2.17 4.64
C GLY A 271 -15.16 2.62 5.88
N GLY A 272 -15.14 1.78 6.92
CA GLY A 272 -14.47 2.05 8.19
C GLY A 272 -13.12 1.36 8.36
N SER A 273 -12.34 1.86 9.30
CA SER A 273 -11.16 1.20 9.87
C SER A 273 -11.51 -0.07 10.66
N ASP A 274 -12.76 -0.22 11.12
CA ASP A 274 -13.28 -1.39 11.84
C ASP A 274 -13.67 -2.56 10.93
N ALA A 275 -13.04 -2.67 9.75
CA ALA A 275 -13.27 -3.68 8.71
C ALA A 275 -14.75 -3.82 8.23
N LYS A 276 -15.59 -2.82 8.49
CA LYS A 276 -17.01 -2.82 8.15
C LYS A 276 -17.33 -1.79 7.07
N VAL A 277 -18.30 -2.12 6.24
CA VAL A 277 -19.04 -1.12 5.43
C VAL A 277 -20.39 -0.88 6.09
N ARG A 278 -20.86 0.37 6.09
CA ARG A 278 -22.20 0.72 6.58
C ARG A 278 -22.95 1.47 5.49
N VAL A 279 -24.16 1.01 5.19
CA VAL A 279 -25.08 1.66 4.27
C VAL A 279 -26.10 2.44 5.09
N PHE A 280 -26.39 3.68 4.71
CA PHE A 280 -27.41 4.52 5.31
C PHE A 280 -28.39 5.00 4.25
N SER A 281 -29.68 5.05 4.59
CA SER A 281 -30.76 5.49 3.72
C SER A 281 -31.58 6.61 4.35
N ARG A 282 -32.22 7.44 3.52
CA ARG A 282 -33.30 8.37 3.93
C ARG A 282 -34.69 7.76 3.80
N ASP A 283 -34.81 6.59 3.17
CA ASP A 283 -36.08 5.92 2.90
C ASP A 283 -36.43 4.93 4.04
N PRO A 284 -37.53 5.14 4.79
CA PRO A 284 -37.93 4.23 5.85
C PRO A 284 -38.16 2.78 5.41
N ALA A 285 -38.42 2.53 4.12
CA ALA A 285 -38.55 1.18 3.58
C ALA A 285 -37.20 0.44 3.41
N ARG A 286 -36.07 1.14 3.58
CA ARG A 286 -34.70 0.58 3.54
C ARG A 286 -33.92 0.77 4.84
N PHE A 287 -34.56 1.19 5.93
CA PHE A 287 -33.90 1.19 7.24
C PHE A 287 -33.60 -0.25 7.71
N ALA A 288 -32.54 -0.39 8.49
CA ALA A 288 -32.27 -1.60 9.27
C ALA A 288 -33.42 -1.87 10.25
N ASP A 289 -33.50 -3.10 10.78
CA ASP A 289 -34.43 -3.38 11.86
C ASP A 289 -34.04 -2.62 13.15
N ALA A 290 -35.00 -2.49 14.06
CA ALA A 290 -34.83 -1.67 15.26
C ALA A 290 -33.68 -2.16 16.17
N ALA A 291 -33.36 -3.46 16.16
CA ALA A 291 -32.31 -4.03 17.00
C ALA A 291 -30.92 -3.77 16.39
N GLU A 292 -30.75 -3.86 15.07
CA GLU A 292 -29.49 -3.46 14.40
C GLU A 292 -29.23 -1.96 14.53
N ILE A 293 -30.28 -1.12 14.50
CA ILE A 293 -30.14 0.32 14.78
C ILE A 293 -29.73 0.56 16.24
N GLU A 294 -30.39 -0.09 17.20
CA GLU A 294 -30.07 0.04 18.63
C GLU A 294 -28.65 -0.49 18.95
N GLU A 295 -28.21 -1.58 18.33
CA GLU A 295 -26.85 -2.11 18.46
C GLU A 295 -25.80 -1.12 17.91
N PHE A 296 -26.05 -0.52 16.74
CA PHE A 296 -25.17 0.51 16.18
C PHE A 296 -25.11 1.76 17.05
N GLU A 297 -26.26 2.30 17.47
CA GLU A 297 -26.35 3.48 18.33
C GLU A 297 -25.69 3.22 19.70
N ALA A 298 -25.87 2.03 20.29
CA ALA A 298 -25.20 1.62 21.52
C ALA A 298 -23.67 1.44 21.35
N THR A 299 -23.21 0.90 20.22
CA THR A 299 -21.77 0.76 19.94
C THR A 299 -21.12 2.15 19.78
N VAL A 300 -21.78 3.09 19.12
CA VAL A 300 -21.34 4.49 19.02
C VAL A 300 -21.34 5.17 20.39
N ALA A 301 -22.41 5.03 21.18
CA ALA A 301 -22.52 5.64 22.50
C ALA A 301 -21.48 5.13 23.51
N ASN A 302 -21.10 3.85 23.42
CA ASN A 302 -20.12 3.21 24.30
C ASN A 302 -18.69 3.22 23.72
N SER A 303 -18.46 3.83 22.55
CA SER A 303 -17.12 4.00 21.99
C SER A 303 -16.28 4.92 22.90
N ALA A 304 -15.09 4.48 23.31
CA ALA A 304 -14.19 5.38 24.02
C ALA A 304 -13.64 6.45 23.08
N ILE A 305 -13.53 7.67 23.59
CA ILE A 305 -12.88 8.81 22.96
C ILE A 305 -11.65 9.11 23.81
N GLY A 306 -10.46 9.06 23.21
CA GLY A 306 -9.26 9.46 23.93
C GLY A 306 -9.39 10.94 24.30
N LYS A 307 -9.19 11.29 25.59
CA LYS A 307 -9.23 12.67 26.11
C LYS A 307 -8.63 13.70 25.17
N ASP A 308 -7.52 13.35 24.54
CA ASP A 308 -6.69 14.22 23.71
C ASP A 308 -7.32 14.53 22.33
N GLN A 309 -8.20 13.66 21.81
CA GLN A 309 -9.07 13.98 20.66
C GLN A 309 -10.07 15.10 20.96
N VAL A 310 -10.22 15.47 22.25
CA VAL A 310 -11.12 16.51 22.75
C VAL A 310 -10.36 17.69 23.39
N GLY A 311 -9.03 17.65 23.38
CA GLY A 311 -8.15 18.68 23.94
C GLY A 311 -8.07 18.73 25.47
N ASP A 312 -7.47 19.81 25.99
CA ASP A 312 -7.23 20.03 27.42
C ASP A 312 -8.51 20.34 28.23
N ILE A 313 -9.37 19.33 28.36
CA ILE A 313 -10.59 19.41 29.17
C ILE A 313 -10.22 19.47 30.65
N ASN A 314 -10.51 20.61 31.27
CA ASN A 314 -10.60 20.72 32.71
C ASN A 314 -11.86 19.99 33.20
N LYS A 315 -11.70 18.73 33.62
CA LYS A 315 -12.79 17.85 34.09
C LYS A 315 -13.59 18.40 35.28
N ASP A 316 -13.14 19.45 35.96
CA ASP A 316 -13.84 20.08 37.09
C ASP A 316 -14.57 21.39 36.72
N LYS A 317 -14.47 21.82 35.46
CA LYS A 317 -15.24 22.92 34.86
C LYS A 317 -16.25 22.45 33.82
N LEU A 318 -16.35 21.15 33.58
CA LEU A 318 -17.37 20.58 32.70
C LEU A 318 -18.79 20.83 33.26
N PRO A 319 -19.77 21.13 32.40
CA PRO A 319 -21.18 21.15 32.79
C PRO A 319 -21.68 19.74 33.12
N GLY A 320 -22.77 19.66 33.89
CA GLY A 320 -23.45 18.40 34.13
C GLY A 320 -24.48 18.08 33.03
N PRO A 321 -25.24 16.98 33.19
CA PRO A 321 -26.28 16.57 32.24
C PRO A 321 -27.39 17.61 32.01
N GLU A 322 -27.53 18.62 32.87
CA GLU A 322 -28.49 19.71 32.69
C GLU A 322 -28.24 20.55 31.41
N LEU A 323 -27.02 20.50 30.84
CA LEU A 323 -26.75 21.11 29.54
C LEU A 323 -27.62 20.48 28.44
N LEU A 324 -27.86 19.16 28.49
CA LEU A 324 -28.59 18.41 27.46
C LEU A 324 -30.10 18.76 27.42
N THR A 325 -30.60 19.53 28.40
CA THR A 325 -31.96 20.09 28.37
C THR A 325 -32.08 21.34 27.49
N LYS A 326 -30.96 21.92 27.02
CA LYS A 326 -30.91 23.07 26.14
C LYS A 326 -30.70 22.60 24.70
N PRO A 327 -31.41 23.16 23.70
CA PRO A 327 -31.12 22.88 22.30
C PRO A 327 -29.70 23.30 21.90
N GLY A 328 -29.05 22.50 21.06
CA GLY A 328 -27.80 22.87 20.41
C GLY A 328 -27.98 23.98 19.37
N THR A 329 -26.89 24.65 19.00
CA THR A 329 -26.90 25.82 18.11
C THR A 329 -26.74 25.48 16.63
N LYS A 330 -26.12 24.33 16.31
CA LYS A 330 -25.90 23.83 14.94
C LYS A 330 -25.90 22.30 14.87
N GLU A 331 -26.23 21.74 13.71
CA GLU A 331 -26.11 20.30 13.44
C GLU A 331 -24.68 19.81 13.69
N GLY A 332 -24.53 18.68 14.39
CA GLY A 332 -23.21 18.14 14.72
C GLY A 332 -22.41 18.96 15.72
N GLU A 333 -23.03 19.87 16.48
CA GLU A 333 -22.42 20.43 17.69
C GLU A 333 -22.15 19.29 18.68
N VAL A 334 -20.94 19.25 19.24
CA VAL A 334 -20.53 18.25 20.24
C VAL A 334 -20.26 18.96 21.56
N VAL A 335 -20.87 18.47 22.64
CA VAL A 335 -20.64 18.93 24.01
C VAL A 335 -20.15 17.80 24.89
N MET A 336 -19.44 18.17 25.96
CA MET A 336 -18.90 17.24 26.95
C MET A 336 -19.60 17.50 28.27
N VAL A 337 -20.18 16.46 28.87
CA VAL A 337 -20.88 16.53 30.16
C VAL A 337 -20.31 15.53 31.16
N LYS A 338 -20.34 15.88 32.46
CA LYS A 338 -19.84 15.02 33.54
C LYS A 338 -21.00 14.25 34.19
N GLY A 339 -21.22 13.01 33.75
CA GLY A 339 -22.29 12.12 34.23
C GLY A 339 -21.75 11.01 35.13
N ASN A 340 -22.26 10.89 36.36
CA ASN A 340 -21.92 9.81 37.31
C ASN A 340 -20.41 9.56 37.58
N GLY A 341 -19.55 10.55 37.31
CA GLY A 341 -18.08 10.47 37.44
C GLY A 341 -17.34 10.22 36.12
N ILE A 342 -18.04 9.80 35.07
CA ILE A 342 -17.54 9.66 33.70
C ILE A 342 -17.74 11.00 32.95
N VAL A 343 -16.95 11.24 31.90
CA VAL A 343 -17.18 12.33 30.96
C VAL A 343 -17.76 11.74 29.69
N GLU A 344 -18.90 12.24 29.23
CA GLU A 344 -19.60 11.74 28.04
C GLU A 344 -19.59 12.78 26.93
N ALA A 345 -19.39 12.32 25.69
CA ALA A 345 -19.55 13.12 24.49
C ALA A 345 -20.98 13.00 23.97
N HIS A 346 -21.65 14.13 23.76
CA HIS A 346 -23.01 14.20 23.22
C HIS A 346 -23.04 15.08 21.97
N GLN A 347 -23.66 14.59 20.91
CA GLN A 347 -23.82 15.27 19.63
C GLN A 347 -25.25 15.77 19.46
N TRP A 348 -25.44 17.02 19.03
CA TRP A 348 -26.75 17.56 18.67
C TRP A 348 -27.16 17.12 17.27
N SER A 349 -28.41 16.67 17.11
CA SER A 349 -29.08 16.68 15.80
C SER A 349 -30.27 17.64 15.81
N ALA A 350 -30.22 18.62 14.92
CA ALA A 350 -31.30 19.57 14.68
C ALA A 350 -32.54 18.87 14.09
N SER A 351 -32.33 17.77 13.34
CA SER A 351 -33.41 17.01 12.69
C SER A 351 -34.37 16.32 13.69
N SER A 352 -33.85 15.86 14.82
CA SER A 352 -34.62 15.30 15.95
C SER A 352 -34.84 16.28 17.09
N SER A 353 -34.12 17.41 17.10
CA SER A 353 -34.02 18.36 18.22
C SER A 353 -33.62 17.68 19.54
N SER A 354 -32.63 16.78 19.47
CA SER A 354 -32.13 16.02 20.61
C SER A 354 -30.60 15.89 20.63
N TRP A 355 -30.06 15.61 21.82
CA TRP A 355 -28.67 15.18 22.01
C TRP A 355 -28.58 13.64 22.01
N THR A 356 -27.57 13.09 21.35
CA THR A 356 -27.25 11.66 21.32
C THR A 356 -25.85 11.42 21.86
N LYS A 357 -25.68 10.45 22.76
CA LYS A 357 -24.35 10.06 23.26
C LYS A 357 -23.53 9.43 22.11
N ILE A 358 -22.31 9.92 21.89
CA ILE A 358 -21.40 9.46 20.82
C ILE A 358 -20.05 8.93 21.34
N GLY A 359 -19.93 8.76 22.65
CA GLY A 359 -18.80 8.09 23.29
C GLY A 359 -18.57 8.49 24.74
N GLU A 360 -17.63 7.81 25.37
CA GLU A 360 -17.13 8.12 26.72
C GLU A 360 -15.68 8.62 26.65
N VAL A 361 -15.39 9.78 27.25
CA VAL A 361 -14.06 10.38 27.24
C VAL A 361 -13.22 9.78 28.37
N VAL A 362 -12.53 8.70 28.02
CA VAL A 362 -11.57 8.03 28.90
C VAL A 362 -10.29 8.84 29.03
N ASP A 363 -9.65 8.79 30.20
CA ASP A 363 -8.21 9.07 30.25
C ASP A 363 -7.49 7.94 29.50
N ALA A 364 -6.48 8.28 28.70
CA ALA A 364 -5.72 7.28 27.94
C ALA A 364 -5.10 6.22 28.88
N PRO A 365 -5.00 4.94 28.46
CA PRO A 365 -4.36 3.90 29.28
C PRO A 365 -2.88 4.26 29.50
N GLY A 366 -2.57 4.67 30.73
CA GLY A 366 -1.27 5.25 31.06
C GLY A 366 -1.28 6.16 32.28
N GLY A 367 -1.96 5.75 33.36
CA GLY A 367 -2.12 6.53 34.60
C GLY A 367 -0.86 6.66 35.47
N GLU A 368 0.35 6.68 34.90
CA GLU A 368 1.57 7.00 35.64
C GLU A 368 1.81 8.52 35.71
N ARG A 369 2.63 8.96 36.67
CA ARG A 369 3.06 10.36 36.72
C ARG A 369 3.99 10.65 35.54
N LYS A 370 3.78 11.80 34.88
CA LYS A 370 4.72 12.30 33.87
C LYS A 370 6.15 12.29 34.41
N LYS A 371 7.06 11.77 33.60
CA LYS A 371 8.50 11.63 33.86
C LYS A 371 9.20 12.76 33.11
N MET A 372 10.17 13.40 33.75
CA MET A 372 10.92 14.50 33.15
C MET A 372 12.09 13.93 32.34
N ALA A 373 12.19 14.31 31.06
CA ALA A 373 13.26 13.89 30.16
C ALA A 373 14.48 14.82 30.27
N ASP A 374 15.61 14.40 29.70
CA ASP A 374 16.89 15.15 29.75
C ASP A 374 16.84 16.51 29.00
N ASP A 375 15.80 16.74 28.18
CA ASP A 375 15.51 18.03 27.56
C ASP A 375 14.70 19.00 28.44
N GLY A 376 14.38 18.58 29.66
CA GLY A 376 13.63 19.36 30.66
C GLY A 376 12.11 19.36 30.49
N LYS A 377 11.53 18.54 29.60
CA LYS A 377 10.07 18.44 29.42
C LYS A 377 9.47 17.22 30.12
N GLU A 378 8.19 17.30 30.44
CA GLU A 378 7.42 16.22 31.07
C GLU A 378 6.69 15.36 30.02
N TYR A 379 6.88 14.03 30.09
CA TYR A 379 6.27 13.03 29.20
C TYR A 379 5.56 11.93 30.00
N ASP A 380 4.43 11.40 29.53
CA ASP A 380 3.69 10.35 30.26
C ASP A 380 4.54 9.08 30.45
N TYR A 381 5.34 8.75 29.44
CA TYR A 381 6.29 7.65 29.42
C TYR A 381 7.70 8.13 29.05
N ILE A 382 8.71 7.49 29.64
CA ILE A 382 10.08 7.48 29.12
C ILE A 382 10.52 6.02 29.13
N PHE A 383 10.90 5.50 27.97
CA PHE A 383 11.35 4.12 27.80
C PHE A 383 12.86 4.06 27.53
N ASP A 384 13.45 2.90 27.79
CA ASP A 384 14.82 2.55 27.41
C ASP A 384 14.80 1.67 26.16
N VAL A 385 15.49 2.09 25.11
CA VAL A 385 15.51 1.41 23.80
C VAL A 385 16.93 0.99 23.44
N ASP A 386 17.16 -0.32 23.37
CA ASP A 386 18.42 -0.91 22.91
C ASP A 386 18.44 -1.00 21.38
N VAL A 387 19.24 -0.16 20.70
CA VAL A 387 19.24 -0.04 19.23
C VAL A 387 20.42 -0.76 18.55
N GLU A 388 21.55 -0.95 19.24
CA GLU A 388 22.69 -1.71 18.73
C GLU A 388 23.30 -2.63 19.81
N GLU A 389 23.69 -3.85 19.43
CA GLU A 389 24.24 -4.85 20.35
C GLU A 389 25.57 -4.38 20.96
N GLY A 390 25.52 -3.98 22.24
CA GLY A 390 26.68 -3.51 23.01
C GLY A 390 26.77 -1.98 23.22
N GLN A 391 25.80 -1.19 22.73
CA GLN A 391 25.68 0.23 23.07
C GLN A 391 24.76 0.46 24.29
N PRO A 392 24.82 1.63 24.97
CA PRO A 392 23.88 1.99 26.02
C PRO A 392 22.47 2.25 25.45
N ALA A 393 21.43 1.85 26.21
CA ALA A 393 20.03 2.14 25.89
C ALA A 393 19.77 3.65 25.72
N LEU A 394 18.97 3.99 24.71
CA LEU A 394 18.56 5.36 24.39
C LEU A 394 17.19 5.69 25.00
N LYS A 395 17.02 6.92 25.50
CA LYS A 395 15.81 7.36 26.19
C LYS A 395 14.75 7.84 25.21
N LEU A 396 13.63 7.12 25.12
CA LEU A 396 12.49 7.50 24.28
C LEU A 396 11.39 8.17 25.12
N PRO A 397 11.24 9.51 25.07
CA PRO A 397 10.12 10.21 25.68
C PRO A 397 8.85 10.08 24.81
N TYR A 398 7.75 9.64 25.40
CA TYR A 398 6.45 9.43 24.75
C TYR A 398 5.27 9.94 25.60
N ASN A 399 4.27 10.56 24.97
CA ASN A 399 2.99 10.89 25.63
C ASN A 399 1.85 10.02 25.09
N ALA A 400 0.91 9.61 25.95
CA ALA A 400 -0.25 8.81 25.54
C ALA A 400 -1.19 9.54 24.56
N ASN A 401 -1.12 10.89 24.53
CA ASN A 401 -1.84 11.72 23.54
C ASN A 401 -1.32 11.51 22.11
N GLU A 402 -0.01 11.28 21.97
CA GLU A 402 0.67 11.64 20.74
C GLU A 402 0.75 10.47 19.76
N ASN A 403 0.67 10.79 18.48
CA ASN A 403 0.78 9.81 17.41
C ASN A 403 2.11 9.06 17.54
N VAL A 404 2.02 7.72 17.67
CA VAL A 404 3.18 6.87 17.97
C VAL A 404 4.27 6.98 16.90
N TYR A 405 3.89 7.08 15.63
CA TYR A 405 4.81 7.29 14.52
C TYR A 405 5.51 8.66 14.60
N ALA A 406 4.82 9.72 15.04
CA ALA A 406 5.43 11.03 15.27
C ALA A 406 6.42 11.04 16.45
N ALA A 407 6.16 10.27 17.51
CA ALA A 407 7.09 10.09 18.63
C ALA A 407 8.32 9.26 18.25
N ALA A 408 8.10 8.13 17.56
CA ALA A 408 9.17 7.28 17.05
C ALA A 408 10.04 8.02 16.03
N GLN A 409 9.44 8.80 15.11
CA GLN A 409 10.17 9.67 14.18
C GLN A 409 10.99 10.71 14.93
N ARG A 410 10.40 11.42 15.91
CA ARG A 410 11.12 12.41 16.73
C ARG A 410 12.33 11.79 17.43
N PHE A 411 12.21 10.57 17.95
CA PHE A 411 13.29 9.85 18.61
C PHE A 411 14.38 9.39 17.61
N ILE A 412 13.99 8.91 16.43
CA ILE A 412 14.90 8.60 15.31
C ILE A 412 15.68 9.85 14.89
N ASP A 413 14.99 10.97 14.66
CA ASP A 413 15.57 12.24 14.25
C ASP A 413 16.52 12.80 15.34
N ALA A 414 16.17 12.67 16.62
CA ALA A 414 16.96 13.14 17.75
C ALA A 414 18.21 12.29 18.05
N HIS A 415 18.31 11.10 17.47
CA HIS A 415 19.42 10.15 17.67
C HIS A 415 20.09 9.70 16.35
N GLU A 416 19.80 10.39 15.24
CA GLU A 416 20.33 10.15 13.88
C GLU A 416 20.16 8.68 13.39
N LEU A 417 19.12 8.00 13.85
CA LEU A 417 18.91 6.58 13.59
C LEU A 417 18.46 6.31 12.13
N PRO A 418 18.74 5.14 11.56
CA PRO A 418 18.14 4.69 10.32
C PRO A 418 16.60 4.66 10.37
N GLN A 419 15.94 5.27 9.38
CA GLN A 419 14.48 5.30 9.21
C GLN A 419 13.81 3.90 9.25
N GLY A 420 14.55 2.83 8.94
CA GLY A 420 14.05 1.45 9.04
C GLY A 420 13.69 1.01 10.45
N TYR A 421 14.23 1.65 11.49
CA TYR A 421 13.84 1.40 12.89
C TYR A 421 12.46 2.01 13.25
N LEU A 422 11.81 2.79 12.38
CA LEU A 422 10.53 3.43 12.69
C LEU A 422 9.48 2.42 13.15
N GLU A 423 9.31 1.33 12.40
CA GLU A 423 8.31 0.32 12.75
C GLU A 423 8.71 -0.47 14.01
N GLU A 424 9.99 -0.81 14.19
CA GLU A 424 10.48 -1.48 15.41
C GLU A 424 10.25 -0.62 16.67
N ILE A 425 10.52 0.67 16.58
CA ILE A 425 10.35 1.63 17.67
C ILE A 425 8.86 1.92 17.92
N VAL A 426 8.02 1.99 16.88
CA VAL A 426 6.56 2.09 17.01
C VAL A 426 5.98 0.86 17.69
N GLN A 427 6.33 -0.35 17.24
CA GLN A 427 5.87 -1.61 17.84
C GLN A 427 6.37 -1.73 19.29
N PHE A 428 7.59 -1.27 19.57
CA PHE A 428 8.12 -1.17 20.92
C PHE A 428 7.29 -0.21 21.81
N ILE A 429 6.92 0.99 21.32
CA ILE A 429 6.05 1.90 22.08
C ILE A 429 4.68 1.24 22.32
N ILE A 430 3.99 0.77 21.28
CA ILE A 430 2.66 0.13 21.37
C ILE A 430 2.65 -1.03 22.38
N LYS A 431 3.68 -1.88 22.34
CA LYS A 431 3.87 -3.02 23.25
C LYS A 431 4.05 -2.60 24.71
N ASN A 432 4.66 -1.44 24.97
CA ASN A 432 4.92 -0.94 26.33
C ASN A 432 3.87 0.07 26.84
N THR A 433 2.95 0.56 25.99
CA THR A 433 1.86 1.47 26.38
C THR A 433 0.52 0.78 26.53
N GLY A 434 0.26 -0.30 25.78
CA GLY A 434 -0.99 -1.06 25.82
C GLY A 434 -2.11 -0.37 25.07
N GLY A 435 -2.34 -0.79 23.81
CA GLY A 435 -3.31 -0.20 22.90
C GLY A 435 -4.73 -0.08 23.46
N VAL A 436 -5.41 1.02 23.11
CA VAL A 436 -6.78 1.35 23.57
C VAL A 436 -7.82 0.47 22.85
N ASN A 437 -7.88 -0.81 23.21
CA ASN A 437 -8.69 -1.82 22.52
C ASN A 437 -10.19 -1.58 22.66
N LEU A 438 -10.82 -1.03 21.62
CA LEU A 438 -12.28 -0.90 21.49
C LEU A 438 -12.93 -2.14 20.87
N GLY A 439 -12.78 -3.26 21.56
CA GLY A 439 -13.55 -4.49 21.35
C GLY A 439 -12.91 -5.50 20.40
N GLY A 440 -12.76 -6.75 20.88
CA GLY A 440 -12.53 -7.93 20.03
C GLY A 440 -11.07 -8.19 19.65
N ASP A 441 -10.40 -8.98 20.48
CA ASP A 441 -9.10 -9.65 20.29
C ASP A 441 -8.57 -9.73 18.83
N SER A 442 -7.68 -8.79 18.46
CA SER A 442 -6.87 -8.83 17.23
C SER A 442 -5.50 -8.19 17.46
N GLY A 443 -4.48 -8.64 16.72
CA GLY A 443 -3.10 -8.15 16.84
C GLY A 443 -2.90 -6.69 16.39
N PRO A 444 -1.71 -6.10 16.65
CA PRO A 444 -1.45 -4.68 16.36
C PRO A 444 -1.56 -4.36 14.86
N ALA A 445 -2.39 -3.37 14.54
CA ALA A 445 -2.57 -2.88 13.17
C ALA A 445 -1.45 -1.89 12.76
N PRO A 446 -0.91 -1.97 11.54
CA PRO A 446 0.05 -0.98 11.03
C PRO A 446 -0.67 0.26 10.47
N ASP A 447 -0.08 1.46 10.60
CA ASP A 447 -0.64 2.70 10.03
C ASP A 447 -0.82 2.60 8.50
N PRO A 448 -1.92 3.12 7.91
CA PRO A 448 -2.26 2.81 6.53
C PRO A 448 -1.54 3.65 5.46
N TYR A 449 -0.91 4.78 5.80
CA TYR A 449 -0.47 5.77 4.81
C TYR A 449 0.94 6.32 5.06
N GLY A 450 1.93 5.53 4.62
CA GLY A 450 3.37 5.79 4.75
C GLY A 450 3.82 7.21 4.39
N GLY A 451 4.78 7.70 5.18
CA GLY A 451 5.22 9.10 5.19
C GLY A 451 5.94 9.61 3.93
N ARG A 452 6.43 10.85 4.04
CA ARG A 452 7.04 11.63 2.95
C ARG A 452 8.11 10.84 2.19
N TYR A 453 8.02 10.91 0.86
CA TYR A 453 8.93 10.31 -0.12
C TYR A 453 10.41 10.32 0.27
N VAL A 454 10.95 9.12 0.54
CA VAL A 454 12.35 8.74 0.36
C VAL A 454 12.33 7.41 -0.40
N PRO A 455 13.21 7.15 -1.41
CA PRO A 455 12.91 6.12 -2.41
C PRO A 455 13.14 4.66 -1.96
N GLY A 456 12.11 3.82 -2.12
CA GLY A 456 12.23 2.36 -2.29
C GLY A 456 11.91 1.48 -1.06
N GLY A 457 10.84 0.67 -1.16
CA GLY A 457 10.51 -0.41 -0.21
C GLY A 457 9.11 -1.00 -0.45
N GLU A 458 8.98 -2.33 -0.36
CA GLU A 458 7.74 -3.10 -0.51
C GLU A 458 7.67 -4.23 0.53
N VAL A 459 6.48 -4.51 1.08
CA VAL A 459 6.14 -5.68 1.92
C VAL A 459 4.65 -6.01 1.72
N SER A 460 4.24 -7.29 1.70
CA SER A 460 2.91 -7.73 1.28
C SER A 460 2.14 -8.63 2.27
N GLY A 461 0.80 -8.54 2.20
CA GLY A 461 -0.17 -9.64 2.31
C GLY A 461 -0.91 -9.83 3.64
N PRO A 462 -1.92 -10.74 3.74
CA PRO A 462 -2.57 -11.53 2.67
C PRO A 462 -4.14 -11.55 2.75
N THR A 463 -4.79 -12.39 1.92
CA THR A 463 -6.27 -12.54 1.79
C THR A 463 -6.82 -13.90 2.21
N PRO A 464 -8.15 -13.95 2.41
CA PRO A 464 -8.98 -15.03 1.84
C PRO A 464 -10.30 -14.52 1.17
N SER A 465 -10.99 -15.23 0.26
CA SER A 465 -10.70 -16.32 -0.70
C SER A 465 -12.04 -16.64 -1.45
N ALA A 466 -12.20 -17.25 -2.63
CA ALA A 466 -11.33 -17.68 -3.75
C ALA A 466 -12.23 -17.96 -4.99
N ASN A 467 -11.67 -18.01 -6.22
CA ASN A 467 -12.33 -18.56 -7.42
C ASN A 467 -11.27 -19.17 -8.38
N VAL A 468 -11.65 -19.78 -9.51
CA VAL A 468 -10.68 -20.47 -10.40
C VAL A 468 -9.84 -19.48 -11.24
N GLU A 469 -8.73 -19.04 -10.65
CA GLU A 469 -7.75 -18.15 -11.28
C GLU A 469 -6.95 -18.81 -12.41
N ALA A 470 -6.60 -18.00 -13.42
CA ALA A 470 -5.74 -18.40 -14.53
C ALA A 470 -4.35 -18.87 -14.05
N ALA A 471 -3.72 -19.76 -14.81
CA ALA A 471 -2.37 -20.21 -14.51
C ALA A 471 -1.37 -19.03 -14.59
N PRO A 472 -0.42 -18.89 -13.64
CA PRO A 472 0.61 -17.85 -13.67
C PRO A 472 1.74 -18.15 -14.69
N PHE A 473 1.45 -18.99 -15.69
CA PHE A 473 2.35 -19.40 -16.77
C PHE A 473 1.54 -19.69 -18.05
N PRO A 474 2.13 -19.58 -19.25
CA PRO A 474 3.54 -19.27 -19.51
C PRO A 474 3.93 -17.83 -19.16
N LEU A 475 5.00 -17.69 -18.38
CA LEU A 475 5.62 -16.39 -18.12
C LEU A 475 6.48 -16.00 -19.34
N THR A 476 6.28 -14.79 -19.86
CA THR A 476 6.98 -14.30 -21.06
C THR A 476 8.02 -13.21 -20.75
N THR A 477 8.06 -12.69 -19.52
CA THR A 477 8.95 -11.62 -19.08
C THR A 477 9.83 -12.12 -17.92
N PRO A 478 11.17 -12.03 -18.02
CA PRO A 478 12.08 -12.43 -16.95
C PRO A 478 12.13 -11.41 -15.80
N LEU A 479 12.69 -11.80 -14.66
CA LEU A 479 12.73 -11.03 -13.42
C LEU A 479 14.14 -10.50 -13.11
N PHE A 480 14.23 -9.23 -12.72
CA PHE A 480 15.51 -8.64 -12.30
C PHE A 480 15.63 -8.60 -10.77
N ILE A 481 16.78 -9.01 -10.24
CA ILE A 481 17.17 -8.81 -8.84
C ILE A 481 18.01 -7.52 -8.77
N ASN A 482 17.35 -6.39 -9.01
CA ASN A 482 17.95 -5.04 -9.06
C ASN A 482 17.72 -4.20 -7.78
N THR A 483 16.99 -4.69 -6.77
CA THR A 483 16.77 -3.97 -5.51
C THR A 483 18.07 -3.79 -4.71
N TYR A 484 18.34 -2.59 -4.19
CA TYR A 484 19.49 -2.28 -3.33
C TYR A 484 19.21 -1.06 -2.43
N ASN A 485 20.05 -0.83 -1.43
CA ASN A 485 20.03 0.39 -0.60
C ASN A 485 21.28 1.23 -0.87
N ALA A 486 21.11 2.34 -1.59
CA ALA A 486 22.20 3.24 -1.99
C ALA A 486 22.97 3.84 -0.79
N ALA A 487 22.26 4.15 0.31
CA ALA A 487 22.87 4.73 1.50
C ALA A 487 23.66 3.69 2.30
N ALA A 488 23.18 2.45 2.39
CA ALA A 488 23.89 1.35 3.03
C ALA A 488 25.16 0.97 2.25
N LEU A 489 25.09 0.85 0.92
CA LEU A 489 26.27 0.64 0.08
C LEU A 489 27.24 1.84 0.16
N GLY A 490 26.73 3.07 0.18
CA GLY A 490 27.55 4.28 0.36
C GLY A 490 28.31 4.32 1.69
N LYS A 491 27.63 4.06 2.82
CA LYS A 491 28.26 3.95 4.15
C LYS A 491 29.24 2.76 4.23
N GLY A 492 28.91 1.65 3.57
CA GLY A 492 29.80 0.49 3.44
C GLY A 492 31.09 0.84 2.70
N LEU A 493 30.98 1.46 1.52
CA LEU A 493 32.14 1.92 0.75
C LEU A 493 33.02 2.87 1.57
N ASP A 494 32.45 3.86 2.28
CA ASP A 494 33.21 4.75 3.16
C ASP A 494 33.98 3.99 4.26
N LYS A 495 33.28 3.10 4.98
CA LYS A 495 33.83 2.32 6.09
C LYS A 495 34.99 1.41 5.64
N PHE A 496 34.78 0.62 4.59
CA PHE A 496 35.79 -0.33 4.12
C PHE A 496 36.95 0.37 3.41
N ASN A 497 36.68 1.39 2.57
CA ASN A 497 37.74 2.14 1.88
C ASN A 497 38.73 2.81 2.85
N ALA A 498 38.30 3.19 4.05
CA ALA A 498 39.17 3.73 5.09
C ALA A 498 40.09 2.69 5.77
N SER A 499 39.82 1.39 5.59
CA SER A 499 40.57 0.27 6.19
C SER A 499 41.40 -0.56 5.22
N GLU A 500 41.23 -0.37 3.91
CA GLU A 500 41.85 -1.20 2.87
C GLU A 500 43.28 -0.79 2.53
N THR A 501 44.12 -1.76 2.16
CA THR A 501 45.52 -1.51 1.75
C THR A 501 45.64 -0.90 0.34
N ALA A 502 44.59 -1.02 -0.47
CA ALA A 502 44.51 -0.50 -1.83
C ALA A 502 43.17 0.25 -2.05
N PRO A 503 42.99 1.43 -1.43
CA PRO A 503 41.72 2.16 -1.49
C PRO A 503 41.43 2.73 -2.89
N LEU A 504 40.15 3.03 -3.10
CA LEU A 504 39.70 3.95 -4.13
C LEU A 504 40.21 5.36 -3.83
N ALA A 505 40.55 6.09 -4.89
CA ALA A 505 40.79 7.53 -4.84
C ALA A 505 39.50 8.29 -4.49
N ALA A 506 39.63 9.50 -3.97
CA ALA A 506 38.49 10.26 -3.46
C ALA A 506 37.45 10.60 -4.55
N ASP A 507 37.90 10.78 -5.80
CA ASP A 507 37.08 10.97 -6.99
C ASP A 507 36.43 9.66 -7.48
N GLU A 508 37.18 8.55 -7.54
CA GLU A 508 36.65 7.20 -7.82
C GLU A 508 35.49 6.85 -6.87
N LEU A 509 35.71 7.03 -5.55
CA LEU A 509 34.75 6.78 -4.49
C LEU A 509 33.52 7.70 -4.61
N SER A 510 33.74 9.00 -4.85
CA SER A 510 32.66 9.98 -4.98
C SER A 510 31.80 9.72 -6.21
N ALA A 511 32.40 9.39 -7.36
CA ALA A 511 31.69 9.06 -8.58
C ALA A 511 30.84 7.78 -8.42
N LEU A 512 31.40 6.74 -7.80
CA LEU A 512 30.69 5.49 -7.54
C LEU A 512 29.50 5.69 -6.59
N LYS A 513 29.68 6.43 -5.50
CA LYS A 513 28.60 6.79 -4.55
C LYS A 513 27.53 7.68 -5.20
N PHE A 514 27.92 8.62 -6.06
CA PHE A 514 26.97 9.44 -6.81
C PHE A 514 26.11 8.58 -7.75
N ALA A 515 26.72 7.72 -8.55
CA ALA A 515 25.98 6.81 -9.44
C ALA A 515 25.06 5.86 -8.68
N LEU A 516 25.48 5.33 -7.53
CA LEU A 516 24.63 4.57 -6.61
C LEU A 516 23.42 5.38 -6.12
N SER A 517 23.59 6.67 -5.84
CA SER A 517 22.49 7.57 -5.43
C SER A 517 21.51 7.93 -6.55
N LYS A 518 21.85 7.65 -7.81
CA LYS A 518 21.06 7.96 -9.01
C LYS A 518 20.55 6.73 -9.78
N ASN A 519 20.98 5.52 -9.41
CA ASN A 519 20.81 4.29 -10.21
C ASN A 519 21.50 4.37 -11.61
N GLU A 520 22.55 5.18 -11.71
CA GLU A 520 23.31 5.48 -12.94
C GLU A 520 24.59 4.63 -13.07
N LEU A 521 24.54 3.39 -12.58
CA LEU A 521 25.66 2.44 -12.65
C LEU A 521 25.93 1.97 -14.10
N GLY A 522 26.68 2.77 -14.85
CA GLY A 522 27.06 2.50 -16.25
C GLY A 522 28.45 1.84 -16.41
N PRO A 523 28.77 1.28 -17.60
CA PRO A 523 30.02 0.56 -17.86
C PRO A 523 31.33 1.34 -17.60
N SER A 524 31.27 2.68 -17.57
CA SER A 524 32.41 3.55 -17.22
C SER A 524 32.93 3.32 -15.79
N LEU A 525 32.09 2.85 -14.86
CA LEU A 525 32.46 2.57 -13.47
C LEU A 525 33.03 1.16 -13.27
N LEU A 526 32.99 0.30 -14.31
CA LEU A 526 33.43 -1.10 -14.20
C LEU A 526 34.88 -1.25 -13.69
N PRO A 527 35.88 -0.44 -14.11
CA PRO A 527 37.23 -0.54 -13.57
C PRO A 527 37.31 -0.26 -12.06
N VAL A 528 36.49 0.66 -11.56
CA VAL A 528 36.42 1.02 -10.13
C VAL A 528 35.78 -0.12 -9.32
N VAL A 529 34.73 -0.74 -9.86
CA VAL A 529 34.05 -1.88 -9.22
C VAL A 529 34.95 -3.13 -9.24
N LEU A 530 35.63 -3.42 -10.35
CA LEU A 530 36.59 -4.53 -10.42
C LEU A 530 37.82 -4.31 -9.53
N LYS A 531 38.24 -3.07 -9.30
CA LYS A 531 39.28 -2.72 -8.31
C LYS A 531 38.84 -3.16 -6.90
N ILE A 532 37.59 -2.86 -6.49
CA ILE A 532 37.04 -3.40 -5.22
C ILE A 532 37.08 -4.93 -5.21
N VAL A 533 36.55 -5.58 -6.25
CA VAL A 533 36.43 -7.06 -6.28
C VAL A 533 37.78 -7.79 -6.28
N SER A 534 38.85 -7.16 -6.80
CA SER A 534 40.18 -7.78 -6.95
C SER A 534 41.25 -7.31 -5.96
N SER A 535 41.07 -6.17 -5.28
CA SER A 535 42.10 -5.61 -4.38
C SER A 535 41.64 -5.25 -2.97
N TRP A 536 40.39 -5.48 -2.59
CA TRP A 536 39.92 -5.34 -1.21
C TRP A 536 39.94 -6.68 -0.46
N SER A 537 40.15 -6.62 0.85
CA SER A 537 40.15 -7.79 1.76
C SER A 537 38.79 -8.50 1.85
N GLU A 538 37.69 -7.79 1.59
CA GLU A 538 36.35 -8.37 1.46
C GLU A 538 35.64 -7.84 0.18
N PRO A 539 35.57 -8.63 -0.91
CA PRO A 539 35.06 -8.17 -2.21
C PRO A 539 33.53 -8.04 -2.29
N LEU A 540 32.79 -8.41 -1.23
CA LEU A 540 31.32 -8.49 -1.22
C LEU A 540 30.62 -7.21 -1.71
N LEU A 541 31.09 -6.02 -1.30
CA LEU A 541 30.52 -4.75 -1.75
C LEU A 541 30.72 -4.53 -3.26
N GLY A 542 31.89 -4.90 -3.78
CA GLY A 542 32.16 -4.85 -5.21
C GLY A 542 31.25 -5.79 -5.99
N LEU A 543 31.00 -7.00 -5.47
CA LEU A 543 30.12 -7.99 -6.09
C LEU A 543 28.63 -7.56 -6.07
N ASP A 544 28.15 -6.95 -4.98
CA ASP A 544 26.77 -6.45 -4.89
C ASP A 544 26.53 -5.23 -5.81
N ILE A 545 27.56 -4.41 -6.03
CA ILE A 545 27.51 -3.34 -7.05
C ILE A 545 27.60 -3.94 -8.47
N LEU A 546 28.46 -4.95 -8.67
CA LEU A 546 28.67 -5.58 -9.98
C LEU A 546 27.37 -6.23 -10.51
N ARG A 547 26.57 -6.89 -9.67
CA ARG A 547 25.27 -7.46 -10.10
C ARG A 547 24.24 -6.41 -10.52
N LEU A 548 24.34 -5.17 -10.03
CA LEU A 548 23.49 -4.05 -10.48
C LEU A 548 23.93 -3.51 -11.86
N MET A 549 25.16 -3.81 -12.30
CA MET A 549 25.68 -3.42 -13.61
C MET A 549 25.36 -4.43 -14.71
N ALA A 550 25.04 -5.69 -14.36
CA ALA A 550 24.91 -6.83 -15.27
C ALA A 550 24.05 -6.57 -16.52
N GLU A 551 22.90 -5.91 -16.36
CA GLU A 551 22.01 -5.50 -17.44
C GLU A 551 22.71 -4.54 -18.43
N LYS A 552 23.34 -3.49 -17.89
CA LYS A 552 23.94 -2.36 -18.62
C LYS A 552 25.31 -2.68 -19.22
N LEU A 553 25.91 -3.84 -18.89
CA LEU A 553 27.22 -4.26 -19.37
C LEU A 553 27.21 -4.95 -20.74
N GLY A 554 26.07 -5.46 -21.20
CA GLY A 554 26.01 -6.34 -22.36
C GLY A 554 26.65 -7.71 -22.04
N SER A 555 27.20 -8.39 -23.06
CA SER A 555 27.98 -9.61 -22.84
C SER A 555 29.18 -9.33 -21.93
N PRO A 556 29.32 -10.03 -20.79
CA PRO A 556 30.36 -9.73 -19.81
C PRO A 556 31.75 -10.04 -20.34
N LYS A 557 32.71 -9.17 -20.01
CA LYS A 557 34.12 -9.34 -20.38
C LYS A 557 34.79 -10.43 -19.52
N PRO A 558 35.91 -11.05 -19.95
CA PRO A 558 36.56 -12.13 -19.21
C PRO A 558 36.90 -11.80 -17.76
N GLU A 559 37.28 -10.55 -17.46
CA GLU A 559 37.56 -10.08 -16.10
C GLU A 559 36.30 -9.99 -15.21
N VAL A 560 35.11 -9.83 -15.80
CA VAL A 560 33.82 -9.88 -15.11
C VAL A 560 33.36 -11.32 -14.91
N VAL A 561 33.51 -12.15 -15.94
CA VAL A 561 33.17 -13.58 -15.87
C VAL A 561 33.98 -14.27 -14.77
N SER A 562 35.31 -14.12 -14.76
CA SER A 562 36.18 -14.72 -13.74
C SER A 562 35.87 -14.23 -12.31
N ALA A 563 35.47 -12.97 -12.15
CA ALA A 563 35.05 -12.43 -10.86
C ALA A 563 33.74 -13.06 -10.37
N VAL A 564 32.77 -13.27 -11.26
CA VAL A 564 31.47 -13.89 -10.96
C VAL A 564 31.62 -15.40 -10.72
N GLU A 565 32.40 -16.11 -11.52
CA GLU A 565 32.78 -17.52 -11.30
C GLU A 565 33.45 -17.70 -9.94
N SER A 566 34.44 -16.85 -9.60
CA SER A 566 35.14 -16.89 -8.30
C SER A 566 34.19 -16.63 -7.13
N ALA A 567 33.17 -15.78 -7.32
CA ALA A 567 32.14 -15.55 -6.31
C ALA A 567 31.21 -16.76 -6.15
N ILE A 568 30.79 -17.40 -7.25
CA ILE A 568 29.95 -18.62 -7.25
C ILE A 568 30.69 -19.84 -6.68
N ALA A 569 32.00 -19.94 -6.92
CA ALA A 569 32.88 -20.95 -6.33
C ALA A 569 33.25 -20.69 -4.86
N SER A 570 32.94 -19.50 -4.32
CA SER A 570 33.29 -19.13 -2.95
C SER A 570 32.53 -19.98 -1.91
N SER A 571 33.21 -20.30 -0.80
CA SER A 571 32.60 -20.95 0.35
C SER A 571 31.69 -20.01 1.16
N LYS A 572 31.89 -18.69 1.08
CA LYS A 572 31.01 -17.69 1.71
C LYS A 572 29.72 -17.57 0.91
N LEU A 573 28.58 -17.92 1.50
CA LEU A 573 27.26 -17.83 0.86
C LEU A 573 26.95 -16.42 0.33
N ALA A 574 27.37 -15.36 1.03
CA ALA A 574 27.17 -13.98 0.60
C ALA A 574 27.79 -13.68 -0.78
N HIS A 575 28.98 -14.21 -1.07
CA HIS A 575 29.61 -14.08 -2.39
C HIS A 575 28.88 -14.90 -3.45
N LYS A 576 28.57 -16.17 -3.13
CA LYS A 576 27.84 -17.09 -4.01
C LYS A 576 26.47 -16.49 -4.42
N LEU A 577 25.79 -15.84 -3.48
CA LEU A 577 24.55 -15.09 -3.71
C LEU A 577 24.73 -13.89 -4.66
N MET A 578 25.77 -13.06 -4.50
CA MET A 578 26.00 -11.95 -5.43
C MET A 578 26.39 -12.43 -6.83
N GLY A 579 27.19 -13.49 -6.92
CA GLY A 579 27.53 -14.13 -8.19
C GLY A 579 26.29 -14.64 -8.93
N VAL A 580 25.41 -15.40 -8.26
CA VAL A 580 24.14 -15.86 -8.86
C VAL A 580 23.24 -14.68 -9.25
N ARG A 581 23.15 -13.62 -8.44
CA ARG A 581 22.39 -12.40 -8.81
C ARG A 581 22.94 -11.72 -10.06
N PHE A 582 24.25 -11.74 -10.30
CA PHE A 582 24.83 -11.23 -11.56
C PHE A 582 24.35 -12.06 -12.76
N VAL A 583 24.37 -13.40 -12.64
CA VAL A 583 23.95 -14.28 -13.73
C VAL A 583 22.44 -14.14 -14.00
N VAL A 584 21.60 -14.05 -12.96
CA VAL A 584 20.16 -13.73 -13.08
C VAL A 584 19.94 -12.46 -13.90
N ASN A 585 20.54 -11.35 -13.47
CA ASN A 585 20.36 -10.06 -14.15
C ASN A 585 20.94 -10.05 -15.58
N SER A 586 21.95 -10.87 -15.86
CA SER A 586 22.49 -11.09 -17.21
C SER A 586 21.51 -11.85 -18.09
N VAL A 587 20.96 -12.97 -17.61
CA VAL A 587 19.99 -13.82 -18.33
C VAL A 587 18.67 -13.07 -18.58
N ALA A 588 18.19 -12.29 -17.60
CA ALA A 588 17.01 -11.45 -17.74
C ALA A 588 17.20 -10.34 -18.80
N ALA A 589 18.40 -9.75 -18.87
CA ALA A 589 18.78 -8.81 -19.94
C ALA A 589 19.08 -9.48 -21.30
N LYS A 590 19.07 -10.83 -21.38
CA LYS A 590 19.51 -11.63 -22.53
C LYS A 590 20.98 -11.39 -22.93
N ASN A 591 21.80 -10.97 -21.96
CA ASN A 591 23.24 -10.84 -22.10
C ASN A 591 23.90 -12.24 -22.05
N ALA A 592 24.81 -12.51 -22.99
CA ALA A 592 25.44 -13.82 -23.14
C ALA A 592 26.51 -14.08 -22.07
N PHE A 593 26.08 -14.45 -20.86
CA PHE A 593 26.97 -14.96 -19.82
C PHE A 593 27.54 -16.34 -20.26
N PRO A 594 28.86 -16.57 -20.24
CA PRO A 594 29.44 -17.88 -20.60
C PRO A 594 29.07 -18.98 -19.61
N ASP A 595 28.93 -20.22 -20.11
CA ASP A 595 28.81 -21.44 -19.31
C ASP A 595 27.80 -21.38 -18.14
N VAL A 596 26.57 -20.95 -18.45
CA VAL A 596 25.45 -20.95 -17.50
C VAL A 596 25.11 -22.38 -17.04
N GLU A 597 25.44 -23.40 -17.83
CA GLU A 597 25.26 -24.82 -17.46
C GLU A 597 26.14 -25.21 -16.27
N SER A 598 27.44 -24.88 -16.31
CA SER A 598 28.35 -25.05 -15.16
C SER A 598 27.91 -24.24 -13.92
N VAL A 599 27.34 -23.04 -14.12
CA VAL A 599 26.72 -22.27 -13.02
C VAL A 599 25.54 -23.05 -12.41
N ILE A 600 24.65 -23.59 -13.24
CA ILE A 600 23.50 -24.40 -12.79
C ILE A 600 23.98 -25.63 -12.02
N ASP A 601 24.92 -26.42 -12.55
CA ASP A 601 25.45 -27.60 -11.86
C ASP A 601 26.16 -27.26 -10.54
N THR A 602 26.89 -26.13 -10.49
CA THR A 602 27.55 -25.65 -9.26
C THR A 602 26.54 -25.28 -8.18
N VAL A 603 25.45 -24.57 -8.52
CA VAL A 603 24.41 -24.23 -7.54
C VAL A 603 23.55 -25.44 -7.19
N LYS A 604 23.18 -26.29 -8.15
CA LYS A 604 22.44 -27.55 -7.91
C LYS A 604 23.18 -28.46 -6.94
N THR A 605 24.50 -28.53 -7.04
CA THR A 605 25.33 -29.35 -6.15
C THR A 605 25.41 -28.73 -4.76
N SER A 606 25.79 -27.45 -4.65
CA SER A 606 26.10 -26.82 -3.36
C SER A 606 24.91 -26.22 -2.60
N LEU A 607 23.72 -26.10 -3.20
CA LEU A 607 22.55 -25.49 -2.55
C LEU A 607 22.14 -26.16 -1.23
N GLY A 608 22.26 -27.49 -1.12
CA GLY A 608 21.89 -28.22 0.10
C GLY A 608 22.75 -27.87 1.32
N ASP A 609 24.01 -27.50 1.11
CA ASP A 609 25.01 -27.27 2.17
C ASP A 609 24.68 -26.02 3.01
N TYR A 610 23.96 -25.07 2.42
CA TYR A 610 23.73 -23.74 2.98
C TYR A 610 22.45 -23.60 3.81
N LYS A 611 21.65 -24.67 3.96
CA LYS A 611 20.31 -24.63 4.61
C LYS A 611 20.27 -24.02 6.02
N ALA A 612 21.39 -23.97 6.73
CA ALA A 612 21.48 -23.40 8.09
C ALA A 612 21.95 -21.92 8.14
N GLU A 613 22.35 -21.32 7.01
CA GLU A 613 22.85 -19.93 6.98
C GLU A 613 21.72 -18.89 6.92
N LYS A 614 21.91 -17.75 7.60
CA LYS A 614 20.94 -16.62 7.64
C LYS A 614 20.58 -16.05 6.25
N LEU A 615 21.43 -16.23 5.24
CA LEU A 615 21.18 -15.77 3.87
C LEU A 615 20.53 -16.84 2.96
N PHE A 616 20.29 -18.06 3.46
CA PHE A 616 19.79 -19.18 2.65
C PHE A 616 18.53 -18.83 1.87
N GLY A 617 17.52 -18.24 2.53
CA GLY A 617 16.25 -17.82 1.89
C GLY A 617 16.42 -16.88 0.69
N GLN A 618 17.44 -16.01 0.73
CA GLN A 618 17.77 -15.13 -0.39
C GLN A 618 18.50 -15.87 -1.52
N TYR A 619 19.24 -16.94 -1.19
CA TYR A 619 20.02 -17.74 -2.11
C TYR A 619 19.18 -18.77 -2.86
N GLU A 620 18.31 -19.52 -2.18
CA GLU A 620 17.35 -20.40 -2.85
C GLU A 620 16.43 -19.62 -3.81
N THR A 621 15.99 -18.43 -3.40
CA THR A 621 15.17 -17.55 -4.25
C THR A 621 15.95 -17.06 -5.47
N ALA A 622 17.23 -16.72 -5.33
CA ALA A 622 18.07 -16.31 -6.46
C ALA A 622 18.32 -17.46 -7.45
N VAL A 623 18.57 -18.68 -6.96
CA VAL A 623 18.74 -19.89 -7.80
C VAL A 623 17.43 -20.24 -8.52
N ALA A 624 16.29 -20.19 -7.82
CA ALA A 624 14.98 -20.40 -8.44
C ALA A 624 14.62 -19.33 -9.48
N THR A 625 15.10 -18.09 -9.29
CA THR A 625 14.93 -17.00 -10.28
C THR A 625 15.77 -17.27 -11.54
N LEU A 626 17.02 -17.72 -11.39
CA LEU A 626 17.87 -18.08 -12.54
C LEU A 626 17.20 -19.16 -13.42
N LEU A 627 16.67 -20.21 -12.80
CA LEU A 627 15.96 -21.26 -13.54
C LEU A 627 14.65 -20.77 -14.16
N LEU A 628 13.96 -19.82 -13.53
CA LEU A 628 12.77 -19.17 -14.09
C LEU A 628 13.11 -18.32 -15.31
N ASP A 629 14.15 -17.48 -15.28
CA ASP A 629 14.48 -16.62 -16.41
C ASP A 629 15.05 -17.40 -17.60
N LEU A 630 15.74 -18.51 -17.32
CA LEU A 630 16.12 -19.49 -18.34
C LEU A 630 14.89 -20.21 -18.92
N ALA A 631 13.91 -20.59 -18.09
CA ALA A 631 12.64 -21.16 -18.56
C ALA A 631 11.85 -20.19 -19.45
N VAL A 632 11.76 -18.91 -19.05
CA VAL A 632 11.15 -17.83 -19.83
C VAL A 632 11.87 -17.64 -21.17
N ASN A 633 13.21 -17.66 -21.18
CA ASN A 633 14.00 -17.53 -22.40
C ASN A 633 13.86 -18.76 -23.33
N ALA A 634 13.85 -19.98 -22.78
CA ALA A 634 13.63 -21.21 -23.55
C ALA A 634 12.21 -21.27 -24.13
N TYR A 635 11.18 -20.93 -23.35
CA TYR A 635 9.79 -20.83 -23.82
C TYR A 635 9.64 -19.79 -24.94
N ASN A 636 10.11 -18.56 -24.72
CA ASN A 636 10.07 -17.48 -25.71
C ASN A 636 10.86 -17.81 -27.00
N GLY A 637 11.90 -18.64 -26.90
CA GLY A 637 12.70 -19.11 -28.04
C GLY A 637 12.16 -20.38 -28.72
N GLY A 638 11.11 -21.02 -28.18
CA GLY A 638 10.64 -22.32 -28.65
C GLY A 638 11.63 -23.47 -28.47
N ASN A 639 12.61 -23.34 -27.56
CA ASN A 639 13.73 -24.26 -27.45
C ASN A 639 13.39 -25.47 -26.56
N VAL A 640 12.87 -26.52 -27.20
CA VAL A 640 12.50 -27.82 -26.60
C VAL A 640 13.70 -28.53 -25.95
N GLU A 641 14.90 -28.45 -26.53
CA GLU A 641 16.11 -29.09 -26.00
C GLU A 641 16.55 -28.46 -24.68
N ALA A 642 16.60 -27.12 -24.63
CA ALA A 642 16.85 -26.39 -23.38
C ALA A 642 15.73 -26.61 -22.36
N ALA A 643 14.47 -26.69 -22.79
CA ALA A 643 13.34 -26.97 -21.91
C ALA A 643 13.45 -28.32 -21.18
N PHE A 644 13.95 -29.36 -21.86
CA PHE A 644 14.20 -30.67 -21.24
C PHE A 644 15.25 -30.59 -20.12
N GLY A 645 16.43 -30.03 -20.41
CA GLY A 645 17.53 -29.90 -19.42
C GLY A 645 17.19 -28.96 -18.25
N LEU A 646 16.38 -27.94 -18.50
CA LEU A 646 15.85 -27.05 -17.46
C LEU A 646 14.79 -27.75 -16.61
N LEU A 647 13.87 -28.54 -17.18
CA LEU A 647 12.89 -29.31 -16.40
C LEU A 647 13.56 -30.35 -15.50
N GLN A 648 14.65 -30.98 -15.95
CA GLN A 648 15.49 -31.81 -15.07
C GLN A 648 16.07 -30.96 -13.93
N SER A 649 16.76 -29.86 -14.26
CA SER A 649 17.44 -29.00 -13.29
C SER A 649 16.50 -28.35 -12.27
N ILE A 650 15.28 -28.01 -12.66
CA ILE A 650 14.22 -27.52 -11.78
C ILE A 650 13.81 -28.59 -10.76
N SER A 651 13.62 -29.84 -11.18
CA SER A 651 13.30 -30.95 -10.26
C SER A 651 14.45 -31.21 -9.27
N GLU A 652 15.71 -31.15 -9.73
CA GLU A 652 16.91 -31.34 -8.92
C GLU A 652 17.14 -30.22 -7.89
N VAL A 653 16.53 -29.03 -8.08
CA VAL A 653 16.55 -27.91 -7.13
C VAL A 653 15.35 -27.93 -6.18
N TRP A 654 14.20 -28.44 -6.62
CA TRP A 654 12.94 -28.42 -5.87
C TRP A 654 13.02 -29.10 -4.49
N ASP A 655 13.84 -30.15 -4.36
CA ASP A 655 14.08 -30.86 -3.08
C ASP A 655 15.11 -30.19 -2.17
N LYS A 656 15.84 -29.20 -2.71
CA LYS A 656 16.91 -28.46 -2.02
C LYS A 656 16.43 -27.11 -1.50
N VAL A 657 15.35 -26.55 -2.05
CA VAL A 657 14.68 -25.35 -1.50
C VAL A 657 13.72 -25.70 -0.36
N GLY A 658 13.34 -24.71 0.43
CA GLY A 658 12.32 -24.75 1.47
C GLY A 658 11.49 -23.47 1.58
N GLY A 659 11.98 -22.33 1.09
CA GLY A 659 11.24 -21.06 1.05
C GLY A 659 10.14 -21.03 -0.01
N ASN A 660 8.93 -20.63 0.37
CA ASN A 660 7.75 -20.64 -0.50
C ASN A 660 7.93 -19.88 -1.82
N GLU A 661 8.59 -18.71 -1.81
CA GLU A 661 8.83 -17.91 -3.02
C GLU A 661 9.79 -18.61 -4.00
N ALA A 662 10.76 -19.39 -3.49
CA ALA A 662 11.63 -20.20 -4.34
C ALA A 662 10.84 -21.36 -4.97
N VAL A 663 10.03 -22.08 -4.18
CA VAL A 663 9.12 -23.12 -4.69
C VAL A 663 8.14 -22.56 -5.73
N PHE A 664 7.58 -21.37 -5.51
CA PHE A 664 6.69 -20.71 -6.45
C PHE A 664 7.39 -20.41 -7.79
N ARG A 665 8.62 -19.86 -7.75
CA ARG A 665 9.40 -19.58 -8.96
C ARG A 665 9.73 -20.85 -9.74
N LEU A 666 10.07 -21.95 -9.07
CA LEU A 666 10.28 -23.26 -9.71
C LEU A 666 8.99 -23.81 -10.35
N ALA A 667 7.84 -23.65 -9.68
CA ALA A 667 6.54 -24.08 -10.24
C ALA A 667 6.13 -23.26 -11.47
N VAL A 668 6.35 -21.93 -11.46
CA VAL A 668 6.13 -21.08 -12.62
C VAL A 668 7.12 -21.39 -13.75
N ALA A 669 8.38 -21.70 -13.43
CA ALA A 669 9.39 -22.11 -14.41
C ALA A 669 8.98 -23.41 -15.11
N ALA A 670 8.59 -24.42 -14.34
CA ALA A 670 8.12 -25.70 -14.86
C ALA A 670 6.88 -25.53 -15.74
N GLY A 671 5.83 -24.85 -15.26
CA GLY A 671 4.61 -24.61 -16.03
C GLY A 671 4.84 -23.77 -17.30
N THR A 672 5.81 -22.85 -17.27
CA THR A 672 6.23 -22.08 -18.45
C THR A 672 6.90 -22.98 -19.49
N LEU A 673 7.71 -23.95 -19.08
CA LEU A 673 8.30 -24.92 -20.00
C LEU A 673 7.26 -25.91 -20.53
N PHE A 674 6.41 -26.49 -19.68
CA PHE A 674 5.33 -27.39 -20.11
C PHE A 674 4.36 -26.72 -21.11
N SER A 675 4.22 -25.39 -21.05
CA SER A 675 3.43 -24.61 -22.02
C SER A 675 3.96 -24.65 -23.46
N LEU A 676 5.17 -25.18 -23.72
CA LEU A 676 5.67 -25.47 -25.08
C LEU A 676 4.89 -26.60 -25.78
N LYS A 677 4.26 -27.51 -25.03
CA LYS A 677 3.38 -28.59 -25.55
C LYS A 677 4.04 -29.51 -26.60
N SER A 678 5.34 -29.78 -26.48
CA SER A 678 6.01 -30.86 -27.24
C SER A 678 5.92 -32.20 -26.50
N GLU A 679 6.08 -33.32 -27.21
CA GLU A 679 6.02 -34.66 -26.60
C GLU A 679 7.21 -34.92 -25.66
N GLU A 680 8.39 -34.41 -26.01
CA GLU A 680 9.61 -34.49 -25.20
C GLU A 680 9.43 -33.74 -23.88
N VAL A 681 8.91 -32.50 -23.94
CA VAL A 681 8.61 -31.68 -22.77
C VAL A 681 7.48 -32.28 -21.93
N ALA A 682 6.45 -32.87 -22.54
CA ALA A 682 5.39 -33.55 -21.80
C ALA A 682 5.94 -34.78 -21.05
N SER A 683 6.87 -35.53 -21.64
CA SER A 683 7.48 -36.72 -21.00
C SER A 683 8.23 -36.39 -19.70
N CYS A 684 8.76 -35.15 -19.57
CA CYS A 684 9.44 -34.67 -18.37
C CYS A 684 8.57 -34.71 -17.10
N TYR A 685 7.24 -34.63 -17.22
CA TYR A 685 6.34 -34.58 -16.07
C TYR A 685 6.41 -35.87 -15.23
N GLU A 686 6.37 -37.02 -15.89
CA GLU A 686 6.56 -38.33 -15.26
C GLU A 686 8.06 -38.63 -15.03
N LEU A 687 8.91 -38.36 -16.04
CA LEU A 687 10.34 -38.70 -16.00
C LEU A 687 11.09 -38.04 -14.83
N PHE A 688 10.71 -36.81 -14.46
CA PHE A 688 11.29 -36.07 -13.35
C PHE A 688 10.34 -35.97 -12.14
N ASN A 689 9.32 -36.83 -12.06
CA ASN A 689 8.41 -36.98 -10.93
C ASN A 689 7.72 -35.66 -10.50
N TYR A 690 7.31 -34.82 -11.46
CA TYR A 690 6.58 -33.58 -11.15
C TYR A 690 5.27 -33.86 -10.40
N ALA A 691 4.60 -34.99 -10.67
CA ALA A 691 3.47 -35.46 -9.87
C ALA A 691 3.78 -35.53 -8.35
N GLY A 692 4.96 -36.04 -7.98
CA GLY A 692 5.42 -36.10 -6.59
C GLY A 692 5.97 -34.77 -6.02
N LEU A 693 6.23 -33.78 -6.88
CA LEU A 693 6.58 -32.41 -6.48
C LEU A 693 5.32 -31.57 -6.22
N VAL A 694 4.35 -31.58 -7.14
CA VAL A 694 3.08 -30.83 -7.02
C VAL A 694 2.13 -31.42 -5.98
N GLY A 695 2.17 -32.74 -5.78
CA GLY A 695 1.35 -33.47 -4.80
C GLY A 695 1.77 -33.28 -3.34
N ARG A 696 2.75 -32.41 -3.04
CA ARG A 696 3.17 -32.10 -1.67
C ARG A 696 2.17 -31.19 -0.97
N GLY A 697 2.02 -31.39 0.33
CA GLY A 697 1.20 -30.51 1.18
C GLY A 697 1.88 -29.15 1.39
N TYR A 698 1.67 -28.22 0.46
CA TYR A 698 2.00 -26.81 0.64
C TYR A 698 0.88 -26.11 1.40
N ASP A 699 1.19 -25.23 2.35
CA ASP A 699 0.17 -24.51 3.13
C ASP A 699 -0.27 -23.17 2.51
N GLU A 700 0.63 -22.46 1.83
CA GLU A 700 0.34 -21.16 1.21
C GLU A 700 -0.67 -21.30 0.05
N LEU A 701 -1.71 -20.46 0.04
CA LEU A 701 -2.78 -20.52 -0.97
C LEU A 701 -2.26 -20.29 -2.40
N ARG A 702 -1.28 -19.39 -2.59
CA ARG A 702 -0.63 -19.13 -3.87
C ARG A 702 0.18 -20.34 -4.37
N LEU A 703 0.82 -21.09 -3.46
CA LEU A 703 1.45 -22.38 -3.80
C LEU A 703 0.41 -23.43 -4.18
N LYS A 704 -0.63 -23.64 -3.36
CA LYS A 704 -1.74 -24.57 -3.66
C LYS A 704 -2.31 -24.32 -5.07
N LYS A 705 -2.58 -23.04 -5.40
CA LYS A 705 -3.08 -22.62 -6.73
C LYS A 705 -2.12 -22.95 -7.88
N VAL A 706 -0.83 -22.61 -7.77
CA VAL A 706 0.13 -22.89 -8.86
C VAL A 706 0.36 -24.39 -9.05
N MET A 707 0.38 -25.19 -7.97
CA MET A 707 0.47 -26.66 -8.08
C MET A 707 -0.77 -27.25 -8.76
N VAL A 708 -1.97 -26.82 -8.36
CA VAL A 708 -3.23 -27.26 -9.00
C VAL A 708 -3.28 -26.90 -10.48
N ASN A 709 -2.73 -25.76 -10.89
CA ASN A 709 -2.65 -25.37 -12.30
C ASN A 709 -1.46 -26.00 -13.05
N LEU A 710 -0.44 -26.51 -12.35
CA LEU A 710 0.70 -27.29 -12.90
C LEU A 710 0.38 -28.79 -13.03
N THR A 711 -0.72 -29.23 -12.43
CA THR A 711 -1.27 -30.61 -12.52
C THR A 711 -2.32 -30.74 -13.65
N LYS A 712 -2.60 -29.67 -14.40
CA LYS A 712 -3.62 -29.58 -15.47
C LYS A 712 -2.99 -29.37 -16.85
#